data_AF-A0A2T7C8N1-F1
#
_entry.id   AF-A0A2T7C8N1-F1
#
_cell.length_a   1.000
_cell.length_b   1.000
_cell.length_c   1.000
_cell.angle_alpha   90.00
_cell.angle_beta   90.00
_cell.angle_gamma   90.00
#
_symmetry.space_group_name_H-M   'P 1'
#
loop_
_entity.id
_entity.type
_entity.pdbx_description
1 polymer ?
#
loop_
_entity_poly.entity_id
_entity_poly.type
_entity_poly.pdbx_seq_one_letter_code
_entity_poly.pdbx_strand_id
1 'polypeptide(L)'
;MDCDRDCGSDAGAEWVWVRRPAEAEAVAAAAGWSAAAADEEARPLKVVFASPARYFTDASPIGNGRLGAMVWGGVESERLQLNHDTLWTGGPGNYTNPKAPAVLSKVRSLVDNGKYPEATAAAYDLSGDQTQVYQPLGDINLIFGKHIKHTNYKRELDLHTATVNVTYTVGEVLYSREHFASNPHQVIVTKISANKPGNISFTVSLTTPLDHKIRVTDANEIIMEGSCPGERPQKDNNASDHPIGIKFCAILYLHMNGANSKMEVIKDKMLKLDGADSVVLLLAAATSFEGPFIKPSESKLDPAVSAFMTLTVARSMSYSQLKAYHMDDYQSLFHRVSLQLSQGSNYQLGDNRIGQSAQAGSQDATVSNYAFLIADCTRSAVLNDSVKPTVDRIITFKENEDPSLVELLFQFGRYLLISCSRPGTQISNLQGIWSNDPSPPWDAAPHPNINLQMNYWPALPCNLSECQGPLFDFIGSLSVNGAKTAKVNYEASGWVSHQVTDLWAKTSPDAGDPVWALWPMGGPWLATHLWEHYNFTLDEQFLRKTAYPLLEGSASFLLDWLIQGHREYLETNPSTSPEHYFIAPDGKKACVSYSTTMDMSIIREVFSAVILSADILGKSDTDVVQRIKKALPNLPPVKVARDGTIMEWAQDFQDPEVHHRHVSHLFGLYPGHTMSLEQTPDLCKAVANSLYKRGNEGPGWSTSWKMALWAHLHNSDHAYKMILQLITLVDPEHEVSREGGLYSNLFTAHPPFQIDANFG
;
A
#
# COMPACT_ATOMS: atom_id res chain seq x y z
N MET A 1 7.56 -58.24 -44.56
CA MET A 1 8.82 -58.70 -43.94
C MET A 1 8.93 -57.98 -42.61
N ASP A 2 7.96 -58.16 -41.71
CA ASP A 2 7.67 -59.34 -40.84
C ASP A 2 8.23 -59.00 -39.46
N CYS A 3 7.60 -59.19 -38.30
CA CYS A 3 6.31 -59.70 -37.84
C CYS A 3 6.24 -59.29 -36.35
N ASP A 4 5.15 -58.69 -35.87
CA ASP A 4 4.13 -59.30 -34.99
C ASP A 4 4.59 -59.80 -33.60
N ARG A 5 4.18 -59.12 -32.50
CA ARG A 5 3.11 -59.55 -31.55
C ARG A 5 3.14 -58.89 -30.14
N ASP A 6 2.03 -58.21 -29.87
CA ASP A 6 1.06 -58.38 -28.76
C ASP A 6 1.31 -58.03 -27.26
N CYS A 7 0.29 -57.29 -26.78
CA CYS A 7 -0.36 -57.24 -25.46
C CYS A 7 0.27 -56.53 -24.25
N GLY A 8 -0.47 -55.55 -23.71
CA GLY A 8 -0.40 -55.18 -22.28
C GLY A 8 -0.79 -53.74 -21.97
N SER A 9 -2.05 -53.53 -21.59
CA SER A 9 -2.54 -52.33 -20.92
C SER A 9 -1.71 -51.97 -19.69
N ASP A 10 -1.27 -50.72 -19.56
CA ASP A 10 -1.17 -50.12 -18.23
C ASP A 10 -1.35 -48.60 -18.28
N ALA A 11 -2.23 -48.13 -17.40
CA ALA A 11 -2.50 -46.74 -17.15
C ALA A 11 -1.29 -46.13 -16.44
N GLY A 12 -0.36 -45.55 -17.22
CA GLY A 12 0.81 -44.86 -16.69
C GLY A 12 0.48 -43.40 -16.36
N ALA A 13 0.22 -43.12 -15.09
CA ALA A 13 0.11 -41.78 -14.55
C ALA A 13 1.30 -40.90 -14.97
N GLU A 14 1.02 -39.72 -15.53
CA GLU A 14 2.02 -38.66 -15.68
C GLU A 14 2.44 -38.19 -14.29
N TRP A 15 3.67 -38.54 -13.91
CA TRP A 15 4.30 -38.02 -12.71
C TRP A 15 4.69 -36.56 -12.93
N VAL A 16 3.94 -35.64 -12.31
CA VAL A 16 4.39 -34.27 -12.10
C VAL A 16 5.43 -34.29 -10.98
N TRP A 17 6.64 -33.79 -11.25
CA TRP A 17 7.64 -33.56 -10.22
C TRP A 17 7.18 -32.40 -9.32
N VAL A 18 6.42 -32.73 -8.29
CA VAL A 18 6.20 -31.85 -7.14
C VAL A 18 7.43 -31.99 -6.27
N ARG A 19 8.22 -30.92 -6.10
CA ARG A 19 9.25 -30.92 -5.05
C ARG A 19 8.56 -31.20 -3.72
N ARG A 20 9.12 -32.11 -2.93
CA ARG A 20 8.60 -32.39 -1.59
C ARG A 20 8.65 -31.10 -0.75
N PRO A 21 7.60 -30.77 0.02
CA PRO A 21 7.73 -29.78 1.09
C PRO A 21 8.62 -30.40 2.17
N ALA A 22 9.93 -30.19 2.10
CA ALA A 22 10.86 -30.75 3.09
C ALA A 22 12.25 -30.06 3.17
N GLU A 23 12.52 -28.96 2.45
CA GLU A 23 13.79 -28.25 2.65
C GLU A 23 13.76 -27.37 3.92
N ALA A 24 12.61 -26.78 4.26
CA ALA A 24 12.45 -26.05 5.52
C ALA A 24 12.55 -26.98 6.75
N GLU A 25 11.94 -28.17 6.69
CA GLU A 25 11.99 -29.15 7.78
C GLU A 25 13.38 -29.80 7.92
N ALA A 26 14.09 -30.06 6.81
CA ALA A 26 15.44 -30.62 6.86
C ALA A 26 16.48 -29.63 7.41
N VAL A 27 16.33 -28.33 7.11
CA VAL A 27 17.21 -27.27 7.65
C VAL A 27 16.93 -27.04 9.14
N ALA A 28 15.66 -27.05 9.57
CA ALA A 28 15.28 -26.96 10.98
C ALA A 28 15.75 -28.18 11.79
N ALA A 29 15.65 -29.39 11.21
CA ALA A 29 16.14 -30.62 11.84
C ALA A 29 17.67 -30.66 11.95
N ALA A 30 18.40 -30.13 10.96
CA ALA A 30 19.85 -30.02 10.99
C ALA A 30 20.35 -28.98 12.02
N ALA A 31 19.52 -27.99 12.37
CA ALA A 31 19.81 -26.95 13.36
C ALA A 31 19.45 -27.35 14.81
N GLY A 32 18.87 -28.53 15.04
CA GLY A 32 18.50 -29.00 16.39
C GLY A 32 17.28 -28.31 16.99
N TRP A 33 16.45 -27.66 16.17
CA TRP A 33 15.14 -27.15 16.61
C TRP A 33 14.16 -28.32 16.70
N SER A 34 13.66 -28.63 17.90
CA SER A 34 12.64 -29.68 18.05
C SER A 34 11.40 -29.32 17.24
N ALA A 35 10.84 -30.32 16.54
CA ALA A 35 9.69 -30.22 15.66
C ALA A 35 8.64 -29.19 16.09
N ALA A 36 8.54 -28.11 15.32
CA ALA A 36 7.62 -26.97 15.49
C ALA A 36 6.15 -27.30 15.19
N ALA A 37 5.82 -28.54 14.81
CA ALA A 37 4.48 -28.91 14.36
C ALA A 37 3.39 -28.79 15.44
N ALA A 38 3.75 -28.84 16.74
CA ALA A 38 2.80 -28.63 17.83
C ALA A 38 2.65 -27.14 18.23
N ASP A 39 3.64 -26.30 17.93
CA ASP A 39 3.61 -24.85 18.24
C ASP A 39 2.95 -24.01 17.11
N GLU A 40 2.93 -24.51 15.86
CA GLU A 40 2.23 -23.86 14.74
C GLU A 40 0.69 -23.81 14.94
N GLU A 41 0.08 -24.83 15.54
CA GLU A 41 -1.35 -24.81 15.89
C GLU A 41 -1.69 -23.79 16.98
N ALA A 42 -0.72 -23.40 17.83
CA ALA A 42 -0.91 -22.45 18.93
C ALA A 42 -0.74 -20.98 18.49
N ARG A 43 -0.18 -20.72 17.30
CA ARG A 43 0.12 -19.36 16.79
C ARG A 43 -0.27 -19.18 15.32
N PRO A 44 -1.56 -19.31 14.98
CA PRO A 44 -1.98 -19.23 13.58
C PRO A 44 -1.77 -17.82 13.03
N LEU A 45 -1.00 -17.69 11.94
CA LEU A 45 -0.92 -16.48 11.12
C LEU A 45 -2.22 -16.30 10.30
N LYS A 46 -3.32 -16.11 11.01
CA LYS A 46 -4.67 -16.01 10.46
C LYS A 46 -5.38 -14.77 10.99
N VAL A 47 -6.03 -14.04 10.09
CA VAL A 47 -7.01 -13.02 10.46
C VAL A 47 -8.38 -13.70 10.52
N VAL A 48 -8.95 -13.80 11.72
CA VAL A 48 -10.15 -14.63 12.00
C VAL A 48 -11.34 -13.75 12.35
N PHE A 49 -12.48 -14.05 11.72
CA PHE A 49 -13.73 -13.34 11.86
C PHE A 49 -14.84 -14.29 12.32
N ALA A 50 -15.61 -13.87 13.33
CA ALA A 50 -16.76 -14.62 13.83
C ALA A 50 -18.06 -14.34 13.05
N SER A 51 -18.05 -13.35 12.14
CA SER A 51 -19.22 -12.95 11.37
C SER A 51 -18.85 -12.51 9.95
N PRO A 52 -19.83 -12.48 9.03
CA PRO A 52 -19.70 -11.74 7.78
C PRO A 52 -19.30 -10.28 8.00
N ALA A 53 -18.63 -9.71 7.01
CA ALA A 53 -18.26 -8.29 7.00
C ALA A 53 -19.50 -7.40 6.95
N ARG A 54 -19.50 -6.32 7.75
CA ARG A 54 -20.50 -5.25 7.69
C ARG A 54 -19.92 -4.01 6.98
N TYR A 55 -18.63 -3.76 7.17
CA TYR A 55 -17.88 -2.68 6.53
C TYR A 55 -16.80 -3.22 5.60
N PHE A 56 -16.30 -2.36 4.71
CA PHE A 56 -15.12 -2.65 3.89
C PHE A 56 -13.92 -3.06 4.76
N THR A 57 -13.76 -2.41 5.90
CA THR A 57 -12.72 -2.65 6.90
C THR A 57 -12.95 -3.91 7.77
N ASP A 58 -14.01 -4.68 7.50
CA ASP A 58 -14.19 -6.04 8.02
C ASP A 58 -13.91 -7.12 6.97
N ALA A 59 -13.88 -6.75 5.69
CA ALA A 59 -13.70 -7.69 4.59
C ALA A 59 -12.23 -8.12 4.48
N SER A 60 -12.00 -9.33 3.99
CA SER A 60 -10.67 -9.91 3.87
C SER A 60 -10.04 -9.53 2.52
N PRO A 61 -8.90 -8.81 2.49
CA PRO A 61 -8.20 -8.49 1.25
C PRO A 61 -7.53 -9.72 0.67
N ILE A 62 -7.61 -9.90 -0.64
CA ILE A 62 -6.76 -10.78 -1.46
C ILE A 62 -6.25 -9.99 -2.66
N GLY A 63 -5.05 -10.31 -3.14
CA GLY A 63 -4.50 -9.65 -4.31
C GLY A 63 -3.33 -10.40 -4.93
N ASN A 64 -3.05 -10.13 -6.19
CA ASN A 64 -1.92 -10.70 -6.92
C ASN A 64 -0.97 -9.63 -7.49
N GLY A 65 -1.02 -8.42 -6.93
CA GLY A 65 -0.40 -7.20 -7.41
C GLY A 65 -1.24 -6.43 -8.43
N ARG A 66 -1.96 -7.13 -9.33
CA ARG A 66 -2.76 -6.50 -10.39
C ARG A 66 -4.25 -6.45 -10.04
N LEU A 67 -4.82 -7.62 -9.77
CA LEU A 67 -6.21 -7.80 -9.38
C LEU A 67 -6.27 -7.88 -7.86
N GLY A 68 -7.17 -7.07 -7.28
CA GLY A 68 -7.50 -7.10 -5.87
C GLY A 68 -8.95 -7.49 -5.68
N ALA A 69 -9.24 -8.17 -4.57
CA ALA A 69 -10.60 -8.30 -4.10
C ALA A 69 -10.73 -8.21 -2.58
N MET A 70 -11.86 -7.69 -2.12
CA MET A 70 -12.28 -7.74 -0.73
C MET A 70 -13.41 -8.76 -0.58
N VAL A 71 -13.17 -9.82 0.20
CA VAL A 71 -14.11 -10.92 0.43
C VAL A 71 -14.94 -10.63 1.68
N TRP A 72 -16.26 -10.45 1.52
CA TRP A 72 -17.16 -10.07 2.60
C TRP A 72 -17.61 -11.24 3.48
N GLY A 73 -17.68 -12.45 2.94
CA GLY A 73 -18.03 -13.65 3.69
C GLY A 73 -19.51 -13.82 3.97
N GLY A 74 -20.42 -13.21 3.22
CA GLY A 74 -21.86 -13.23 3.52
C GLY A 74 -22.52 -14.59 3.26
N VAL A 75 -23.47 -14.98 4.12
CA VAL A 75 -24.09 -16.32 4.06
C VAL A 75 -25.22 -16.40 3.03
N GLU A 76 -26.19 -15.48 3.11
CA GLU A 76 -27.31 -15.40 2.16
C GLU A 76 -26.90 -14.74 0.84
N SER A 77 -26.04 -13.72 0.95
CA SER A 77 -25.47 -12.97 -0.17
C SER A 77 -23.99 -12.78 0.09
N GLU A 78 -23.15 -13.22 -0.84
CA GLU A 78 -21.71 -12.99 -0.81
C GLU A 78 -21.35 -11.86 -1.78
N ARG A 79 -20.36 -11.06 -1.39
CA ARG A 79 -19.80 -9.98 -2.19
C ARG A 79 -18.29 -10.13 -2.25
N LEU A 80 -17.75 -10.20 -3.46
CA LEU A 80 -16.33 -9.96 -3.70
C LEU A 80 -16.22 -8.62 -4.41
N GLN A 81 -15.79 -7.60 -3.70
CA GLN A 81 -15.50 -6.32 -4.34
C GLN A 81 -14.18 -6.42 -5.08
N LEU A 82 -14.10 -5.83 -6.27
CA LEU A 82 -13.03 -6.01 -7.22
C LEU A 82 -12.31 -4.70 -7.51
N ASN A 83 -11.00 -4.82 -7.69
CA ASN A 83 -10.13 -3.73 -8.12
C ASN A 83 -9.14 -4.23 -9.17
N HIS A 84 -8.67 -3.30 -9.99
CA HIS A 84 -7.57 -3.51 -10.92
C HIS A 84 -6.61 -2.32 -10.80
N ASP A 85 -5.32 -2.59 -10.62
CA ASP A 85 -4.26 -1.60 -10.34
C ASP A 85 -4.19 -0.42 -11.35
N THR A 86 -4.51 -0.67 -12.62
CA THR A 86 -4.51 0.33 -13.71
C THR A 86 -5.85 1.04 -13.95
N LEU A 87 -6.88 0.82 -13.12
CA LEU A 87 -8.19 1.43 -13.34
C LEU A 87 -8.29 2.81 -12.68
N TRP A 88 -8.05 3.87 -13.45
CA TRP A 88 -8.03 5.26 -12.99
C TRP A 88 -8.81 6.17 -13.96
N THR A 89 -9.26 7.32 -13.46
CA THR A 89 -9.82 8.37 -14.33
C THR A 89 -8.74 9.04 -15.18
N GLY A 90 -9.15 9.79 -16.20
CA GLY A 90 -8.26 10.70 -16.89
C GLY A 90 -7.42 10.09 -18.01
N GLY A 91 -6.32 10.77 -18.30
CA GLY A 91 -5.32 10.43 -19.31
C GLY A 91 -4.03 11.23 -19.08
N PRO A 92 -2.99 11.02 -19.92
CA PRO A 92 -1.75 11.78 -19.85
C PRO A 92 -2.01 13.29 -19.96
N GLY A 93 -1.53 14.05 -18.97
CA GLY A 93 -1.74 15.50 -18.85
C GLY A 93 -0.50 16.34 -19.23
N ASN A 94 -0.68 17.66 -19.27
CA ASN A 94 0.44 18.61 -19.32
C ASN A 94 0.78 19.09 -17.90
N TYR A 95 1.78 18.48 -17.28
CA TYR A 95 2.21 18.80 -15.91
C TYR A 95 3.21 19.97 -15.84
N THR A 96 3.13 20.92 -16.78
CA THR A 96 4.03 22.06 -16.86
C THR A 96 3.27 23.38 -16.80
N ASN A 97 3.86 24.38 -16.16
CA ASN A 97 3.31 25.72 -16.04
C ASN A 97 4.36 26.75 -16.50
N PRO A 98 4.27 27.31 -17.72
CA PRO A 98 5.24 28.26 -18.24
C PRO A 98 5.23 29.62 -17.52
N LYS A 99 4.24 29.89 -16.65
CA LYS A 99 4.22 31.08 -15.80
C LYS A 99 5.00 30.87 -14.49
N ALA A 100 5.28 29.62 -14.12
CA ALA A 100 5.94 29.29 -12.86
C ALA A 100 7.30 29.96 -12.67
N PRO A 101 8.19 30.13 -13.68
CA PRO A 101 9.46 30.82 -13.48
C PRO A 101 9.32 32.26 -12.97
N ALA A 102 8.35 33.01 -13.50
CA ALA A 102 8.11 34.39 -13.08
C ALA A 102 7.53 34.45 -11.65
N VAL A 103 6.62 33.54 -11.31
CA VAL A 103 6.06 33.42 -9.96
C VAL A 103 7.14 32.97 -8.97
N LEU A 104 7.97 32.01 -9.36
CA LEU A 104 9.09 31.50 -8.58
C LEU A 104 10.07 32.61 -8.23
N SER A 105 10.43 33.46 -9.19
CA SER A 105 11.29 34.62 -8.96
C SER A 105 10.69 35.58 -7.93
N LYS A 106 9.37 35.83 -8.00
CA LYS A 106 8.64 36.64 -7.01
C LYS A 106 8.65 35.99 -5.63
N VAL A 107 8.36 34.68 -5.53
CA VAL A 107 8.36 33.94 -4.25
C VAL A 107 9.75 33.97 -3.64
N ARG A 108 10.80 33.68 -4.42
CA ARG A 108 12.20 33.74 -3.98
C ARG A 108 12.55 35.10 -3.41
N SER A 109 12.22 36.17 -4.13
CA SER A 109 12.45 37.54 -3.66
C SER A 109 11.72 37.85 -2.36
N LEU A 110 10.48 37.39 -2.19
CA LEU A 110 9.73 37.60 -0.94
C LEU A 110 10.39 36.86 0.24
N VAL A 111 10.83 35.61 0.02
CA VAL A 111 11.58 34.83 1.03
C VAL A 111 12.90 35.52 1.39
N ASP A 112 13.68 35.97 0.41
CA ASP A 112 14.97 36.66 0.63
C ASP A 112 14.81 37.97 1.41
N ASN A 113 13.65 38.62 1.29
CA ASN A 113 13.30 39.83 2.04
C ASN A 113 12.60 39.54 3.38
N GLY A 114 12.52 38.28 3.81
CA GLY A 114 11.88 37.87 5.07
C GLY A 114 10.36 38.02 5.10
N LYS A 115 9.71 38.18 3.94
CA LYS A 115 8.26 38.36 3.77
C LYS A 115 7.56 37.01 3.57
N TYR A 116 7.69 36.12 4.56
CA TYR A 116 7.19 34.74 4.47
C TYR A 116 5.67 34.61 4.28
N PRO A 117 4.81 35.41 4.94
CA PRO A 117 3.37 35.36 4.69
C PRO A 117 3.01 35.74 3.25
N GLU A 118 3.65 36.77 2.70
CA GLU A 118 3.46 37.20 1.31
C GLU A 118 4.03 36.17 0.32
N ALA A 119 5.17 35.54 0.65
CA ALA A 119 5.72 34.44 -0.14
C ALA A 119 4.76 33.24 -0.16
N THR A 120 4.17 32.90 0.99
CA THR A 120 3.15 31.86 1.12
C THR A 120 1.92 32.17 0.27
N ALA A 121 1.43 33.41 0.29
CA ALA A 121 0.32 33.83 -0.55
C ALA A 121 0.66 33.78 -2.05
N ALA A 122 1.86 34.22 -2.44
CA ALA A 122 2.31 34.18 -3.83
C ALA A 122 2.57 32.75 -4.35
N ALA A 123 2.89 31.82 -3.45
CA ALA A 123 3.17 30.43 -3.79
C ALA A 123 1.94 29.65 -4.28
N TYR A 124 0.71 30.11 -4.02
CA TYR A 124 -0.49 29.52 -4.61
C TYR A 124 -0.45 29.53 -6.14
N ASP A 125 0.18 30.54 -6.76
CA ASP A 125 0.33 30.65 -8.21
C ASP A 125 1.38 29.66 -8.79
N LEU A 126 2.07 28.87 -7.94
CA LEU A 126 2.94 27.75 -8.33
C LEU A 126 2.22 26.40 -8.34
N SER A 127 0.96 26.33 -7.89
CA SER A 127 0.17 25.09 -7.93
C SER A 127 -0.09 24.63 -9.37
N GLY A 128 -0.31 23.32 -9.52
CA GLY A 128 -0.71 22.70 -10.78
C GLY A 128 -2.14 22.18 -10.72
N ASP A 129 -2.50 21.34 -11.68
CA ASP A 129 -3.81 20.67 -11.69
C ASP A 129 -3.87 19.57 -10.63
N GLN A 130 -5.08 19.09 -10.34
CA GLN A 130 -5.29 17.97 -9.43
C GLN A 130 -4.92 16.62 -10.05
N THR A 131 -4.63 15.63 -9.21
CA THR A 131 -4.48 14.21 -9.61
C THR A 131 -5.74 13.60 -10.21
N GLN A 132 -5.54 12.49 -10.91
CA GLN A 132 -6.60 11.56 -11.29
C GLN A 132 -6.92 10.57 -10.16
N VAL A 133 -8.10 9.94 -10.26
CA VAL A 133 -8.72 9.20 -9.16
C VAL A 133 -8.68 7.70 -9.44
N TYR A 134 -8.25 6.90 -8.46
CA TYR A 134 -8.33 5.44 -8.53
C TYR A 134 -9.78 4.97 -8.50
N GLN A 135 -10.13 3.95 -9.29
CA GLN A 135 -11.53 3.51 -9.43
C GLN A 135 -11.71 2.03 -9.06
N PRO A 136 -12.80 1.66 -8.37
CA PRO A 136 -13.19 0.26 -8.19
C PRO A 136 -13.60 -0.37 -9.53
N LEU A 137 -13.22 -1.64 -9.75
CA LEU A 137 -13.63 -2.38 -10.95
C LEU A 137 -15.11 -2.78 -10.87
N GLY A 138 -15.59 -3.14 -9.68
CA GLY A 138 -16.96 -3.55 -9.45
C GLY A 138 -17.08 -4.62 -8.37
N ASP A 139 -18.09 -5.48 -8.47
CA ASP A 139 -18.36 -6.56 -7.53
C ASP A 139 -18.78 -7.85 -8.25
N ILE A 140 -18.38 -9.00 -7.70
CA ILE A 140 -19.09 -10.28 -7.90
C ILE A 140 -20.11 -10.41 -6.78
N ASN A 141 -21.39 -10.58 -7.15
CA ASN A 141 -22.46 -10.83 -6.19
C ASN A 141 -22.97 -12.25 -6.34
N LEU A 142 -23.01 -13.02 -5.25
CA LEU A 142 -23.58 -14.37 -5.21
C LEU A 142 -24.76 -14.38 -4.25
N ILE A 143 -25.94 -14.77 -4.74
CA ILE A 143 -27.18 -14.84 -3.96
C ILE A 143 -27.57 -16.31 -3.78
N PHE A 144 -27.35 -16.84 -2.58
CA PHE A 144 -27.67 -18.24 -2.23
C PHE A 144 -29.12 -18.41 -1.75
N GLY A 145 -29.76 -17.33 -1.29
CA GLY A 145 -31.16 -17.35 -0.88
C GLY A 145 -31.38 -18.07 0.45
N LYS A 146 -31.90 -19.31 0.44
CA LYS A 146 -32.50 -20.05 1.58
C LYS A 146 -31.55 -20.38 2.76
N HIS A 147 -30.38 -19.77 2.83
CA HIS A 147 -29.36 -20.00 3.86
C HIS A 147 -29.57 -19.18 5.15
N ILE A 148 -30.80 -18.70 5.39
CA ILE A 148 -31.15 -17.74 6.46
C ILE A 148 -30.80 -18.29 7.86
N LYS A 149 -31.13 -19.56 8.12
CA LYS A 149 -30.82 -20.23 9.39
C LYS A 149 -29.51 -21.00 9.28
N HIS A 150 -28.41 -20.37 9.69
CA HIS A 150 -27.08 -20.97 9.67
C HIS A 150 -26.47 -21.08 11.07
N THR A 151 -25.50 -21.98 11.20
CA THR A 151 -24.68 -22.18 12.41
C THR A 151 -23.21 -22.40 12.02
N ASN A 152 -22.32 -22.42 13.01
CA ASN A 152 -20.89 -22.72 12.83
C ASN A 152 -20.22 -21.86 11.76
N TYR A 153 -20.57 -20.57 11.71
CA TYR A 153 -19.93 -19.64 10.78
C TYR A 153 -18.46 -19.44 11.17
N LYS A 154 -17.59 -19.44 10.17
CA LYS A 154 -16.19 -19.05 10.30
C LYS A 154 -15.72 -18.40 9.02
N ARG A 155 -15.02 -17.27 9.13
CA ARG A 155 -14.25 -16.69 8.04
C ARG A 155 -12.82 -16.43 8.51
N GLU A 156 -11.85 -16.83 7.71
CA GLU A 156 -10.44 -16.58 8.00
C GLU A 156 -9.67 -16.23 6.73
N LEU A 157 -8.74 -15.27 6.85
CA LEU A 157 -7.66 -15.06 5.89
C LEU A 157 -6.42 -15.76 6.45
N ASP A 158 -5.91 -16.76 5.73
CA ASP A 158 -4.70 -17.50 6.09
C ASP A 158 -3.49 -16.91 5.37
N LEU A 159 -2.53 -16.37 6.14
CA LEU A 159 -1.34 -15.74 5.59
C LEU A 159 -0.30 -16.75 5.11
N HIS A 160 -0.34 -18.04 5.49
CA HIS A 160 0.59 -19.03 4.92
C HIS A 160 0.22 -19.43 3.49
N THR A 161 -1.06 -19.28 3.12
CA THR A 161 -1.57 -19.73 1.81
C THR A 161 -2.09 -18.57 0.96
N ALA A 162 -2.22 -17.36 1.52
CA ALA A 162 -2.89 -16.23 0.88
C ALA A 162 -4.30 -16.61 0.39
N THR A 163 -5.06 -17.31 1.22
CA THR A 163 -6.43 -17.74 0.91
C THR A 163 -7.42 -17.27 1.96
N VAL A 164 -8.59 -16.83 1.52
CA VAL A 164 -9.74 -16.60 2.40
C VAL A 164 -10.64 -17.81 2.38
N ASN A 165 -10.96 -18.36 3.55
CA ASN A 165 -11.88 -19.46 3.73
C ASN A 165 -13.13 -19.00 4.47
N VAL A 166 -14.30 -19.40 3.98
CA VAL A 166 -15.60 -19.17 4.63
C VAL A 166 -16.32 -20.50 4.77
N THR A 167 -16.76 -20.86 5.98
CA THR A 167 -17.52 -22.07 6.25
C THR A 167 -18.74 -21.77 7.10
N TYR A 168 -19.86 -22.44 6.83
CA TYR A 168 -21.06 -22.36 7.64
C TYR A 168 -21.96 -23.58 7.37
N THR A 169 -22.86 -23.87 8.30
CA THR A 169 -23.80 -25.00 8.21
C THR A 169 -25.23 -24.50 8.02
N VAL A 170 -25.98 -25.08 7.08
CA VAL A 170 -27.43 -24.88 6.94
C VAL A 170 -28.11 -26.24 7.04
N GLY A 171 -28.90 -26.43 8.10
CA GLY A 171 -29.44 -27.76 8.43
C GLY A 171 -28.31 -28.76 8.71
N GLU A 172 -28.14 -29.75 7.84
CA GLU A 172 -27.08 -30.76 7.93
C GLU A 172 -25.98 -30.59 6.86
N VAL A 173 -26.05 -29.53 6.06
CA VAL A 173 -25.11 -29.29 4.95
C VAL A 173 -24.06 -28.28 5.39
N LEU A 174 -22.80 -28.69 5.35
CA LEU A 174 -21.65 -27.83 5.53
C LEU A 174 -21.27 -27.24 4.17
N TYR A 175 -21.32 -25.92 4.08
CA TYR A 175 -20.87 -25.15 2.93
C TYR A 175 -19.47 -24.60 3.19
N SER A 176 -18.64 -24.60 2.15
CA SER A 176 -17.33 -23.99 2.16
C SER A 176 -17.09 -23.15 0.91
N ARG A 177 -16.40 -22.02 1.10
CA ARG A 177 -15.90 -21.16 0.04
C ARG A 177 -14.42 -20.87 0.29
N GLU A 178 -13.60 -21.04 -0.73
CA GLU A 178 -12.19 -20.67 -0.70
C GLU A 178 -11.89 -19.69 -1.83
N HIS A 179 -11.21 -18.59 -1.50
CA HIS A 179 -10.89 -17.49 -2.41
C HIS A 179 -9.40 -17.20 -2.41
N PHE A 180 -8.82 -16.96 -3.59
CA PHE A 180 -7.44 -16.46 -3.73
C PHE A 180 -7.26 -15.71 -5.05
N ALA A 181 -6.23 -14.86 -5.13
CA ALA A 181 -5.83 -14.16 -6.33
C ALA A 181 -4.48 -14.72 -6.80
N SER A 182 -4.48 -15.46 -7.91
CA SER A 182 -3.27 -16.13 -8.42
C SER A 182 -2.42 -15.13 -9.22
N ASN A 183 -1.18 -14.89 -8.81
CA ASN A 183 -0.23 -14.12 -9.61
C ASN A 183 0.23 -14.87 -10.87
N PRO A 184 0.60 -16.17 -10.83
CA PRO A 184 1.06 -16.87 -12.05
C PRO A 184 0.01 -16.93 -13.17
N HIS A 185 -1.29 -16.94 -12.82
CA HIS A 185 -2.38 -17.10 -13.79
C HIS A 185 -3.22 -15.83 -13.98
N GLN A 186 -2.93 -14.76 -13.25
CA GLN A 186 -3.63 -13.46 -13.34
C GLN A 186 -5.16 -13.58 -13.22
N VAL A 187 -5.66 -14.43 -12.32
CA VAL A 187 -7.09 -14.63 -12.06
C VAL A 187 -7.42 -14.61 -10.57
N ILE A 188 -8.62 -14.13 -10.23
CA ILE A 188 -9.24 -14.40 -8.93
C ILE A 188 -10.01 -15.73 -9.04
N VAL A 189 -9.73 -16.65 -8.13
CA VAL A 189 -10.32 -17.98 -8.08
C VAL A 189 -11.22 -18.07 -6.86
N THR A 190 -12.44 -18.57 -7.04
CA THR A 190 -13.37 -18.89 -5.95
C THR A 190 -13.89 -20.30 -6.12
N LYS A 191 -13.65 -21.19 -5.16
CA LYS A 191 -14.25 -22.52 -5.11
C LYS A 191 -15.37 -22.53 -4.09
N ILE A 192 -16.53 -23.05 -4.49
CA ILE A 192 -17.69 -23.23 -3.62
C ILE A 192 -18.02 -24.73 -3.59
N SER A 193 -18.17 -25.30 -2.40
CA SER A 193 -18.47 -26.72 -2.21
C SER A 193 -19.42 -26.96 -1.04
N ALA A 194 -20.10 -28.10 -1.07
CA ALA A 194 -20.90 -28.61 0.04
C ALA A 194 -20.46 -30.04 0.38
N ASN A 195 -20.61 -30.45 1.63
CA ASN A 195 -20.34 -31.83 2.04
C ASN A 195 -21.38 -32.85 1.55
N LYS A 196 -22.53 -32.39 1.03
CA LYS A 196 -23.57 -33.21 0.41
C LYS A 196 -23.71 -32.83 -1.08
N PRO A 197 -23.57 -33.77 -2.02
CA PRO A 197 -23.78 -33.55 -3.45
C PRO A 197 -25.11 -32.86 -3.76
N GLY A 198 -25.16 -32.07 -4.83
CA GLY A 198 -26.36 -31.41 -5.34
C GLY A 198 -26.92 -30.27 -4.47
N ASN A 199 -26.16 -29.73 -3.51
CA ASN A 199 -26.64 -28.68 -2.59
C ASN A 199 -26.13 -27.28 -2.91
N ILE A 200 -25.37 -27.09 -4.00
CA ILE A 200 -24.91 -25.77 -4.43
C ILE A 200 -25.88 -25.18 -5.46
N SER A 201 -26.65 -24.18 -5.03
CA SER A 201 -27.51 -23.35 -5.88
C SER A 201 -27.33 -21.87 -5.52
N PHE A 202 -27.17 -21.00 -6.52
CA PHE A 202 -27.11 -19.55 -6.34
C PHE A 202 -27.35 -18.80 -7.65
N THR A 203 -27.64 -17.50 -7.54
CA THR A 203 -27.56 -16.57 -8.67
C THR A 203 -26.28 -15.75 -8.58
N VAL A 204 -25.58 -15.57 -9.69
CA VAL A 204 -24.38 -14.73 -9.78
C VAL A 204 -24.57 -13.58 -10.76
N SER A 205 -24.03 -12.41 -10.40
CA SER A 205 -23.97 -11.22 -11.24
C SER A 205 -22.65 -10.46 -11.06
N LEU A 206 -22.31 -9.65 -12.07
CA LEU A 206 -21.30 -8.60 -11.97
C LEU A 206 -21.98 -7.24 -11.89
N THR A 207 -21.45 -6.32 -11.10
CA THR A 207 -21.90 -4.92 -11.02
C THR A 207 -20.71 -3.98 -10.95
N THR A 208 -20.84 -2.75 -11.42
CA THR A 208 -19.79 -1.73 -11.33
C THR A 208 -20.41 -0.33 -11.25
N PRO A 209 -19.79 0.62 -10.53
CA PRO A 209 -20.24 2.03 -10.55
C PRO A 209 -19.86 2.76 -11.86
N LEU A 210 -19.06 2.14 -12.73
CA LEU A 210 -18.59 2.73 -13.99
C LEU A 210 -19.59 2.54 -15.13
N ASP A 211 -19.42 3.28 -16.24
CA ASP A 211 -20.20 3.02 -17.45
C ASP A 211 -19.82 1.68 -18.05
N HIS A 212 -20.82 0.84 -18.34
CA HIS A 212 -20.60 -0.56 -18.68
C HIS A 212 -21.77 -1.22 -19.42
N LYS A 213 -21.46 -2.36 -20.04
CA LYS A 213 -22.39 -3.32 -20.61
C LYS A 213 -22.08 -4.70 -20.06
N ILE A 214 -23.12 -5.48 -19.82
CA ILE A 214 -23.03 -6.87 -19.36
C ILE A 214 -23.75 -7.74 -20.36
N ARG A 215 -23.12 -8.87 -20.68
CA ARG A 215 -23.72 -9.96 -21.45
C ARG A 215 -23.32 -11.30 -20.86
N VAL A 216 -24.18 -12.29 -21.06
CA VAL A 216 -23.92 -13.68 -20.69
C VAL A 216 -23.71 -14.51 -21.95
N THR A 217 -22.78 -15.47 -21.93
CA THR A 217 -22.50 -16.36 -23.07
C THR A 217 -22.98 -17.79 -22.79
N ASP A 218 -23.14 -18.58 -23.85
CA ASP A 218 -23.48 -20.01 -23.76
C ASP A 218 -22.36 -20.86 -23.12
N ALA A 219 -21.18 -20.27 -22.90
CA ALA A 219 -20.05 -20.89 -22.21
C ALA A 219 -20.09 -20.72 -20.68
N ASN A 220 -21.23 -20.30 -20.10
CA ASN A 220 -21.38 -19.96 -18.68
C ASN A 220 -20.44 -18.81 -18.24
N GLU A 221 -20.30 -17.80 -19.09
CA GLU A 221 -19.47 -16.62 -18.81
C GLU A 221 -20.35 -15.38 -18.65
N ILE A 222 -20.05 -14.54 -17.66
CA ILE A 222 -20.55 -13.17 -17.56
C ILE A 222 -19.42 -12.24 -17.98
N ILE A 223 -19.66 -11.42 -19.00
CA ILE A 223 -18.68 -10.47 -19.54
C ILE A 223 -19.18 -9.06 -19.25
N MET A 224 -18.38 -8.30 -18.49
CA MET A 224 -18.60 -6.91 -18.16
C MET A 224 -17.54 -6.05 -18.85
N GLU A 225 -17.97 -5.24 -19.81
CA GLU A 225 -17.11 -4.36 -20.61
C GLU A 225 -17.53 -2.91 -20.37
N GLY A 226 -16.56 -2.01 -20.16
CA GLY A 226 -16.87 -0.62 -19.84
C GLY A 226 -15.67 0.31 -19.94
N SER A 227 -15.81 1.51 -19.41
CA SER A 227 -14.72 2.49 -19.33
C SER A 227 -14.80 3.37 -18.09
N CYS A 228 -13.64 3.76 -17.59
CA CYS A 228 -13.51 4.85 -16.63
C CYS A 228 -13.92 6.19 -17.26
N PRO A 229 -14.36 7.15 -16.44
CA PRO A 229 -14.41 8.56 -16.83
C PRO A 229 -13.05 9.02 -17.37
N GLY A 230 -13.03 9.67 -18.54
CA GLY A 230 -11.80 10.25 -19.11
C GLY A 230 -11.36 11.56 -18.44
N GLU A 231 -12.08 11.99 -17.41
CA GLU A 231 -11.77 13.13 -16.53
C GLU A 231 -12.16 12.76 -15.10
N ARG A 232 -11.55 13.42 -14.12
CA ARG A 232 -11.97 13.27 -12.71
C ARG A 232 -13.44 13.68 -12.53
N PRO A 233 -14.23 12.99 -11.68
CA PRO A 233 -15.62 13.35 -11.43
C PRO A 233 -15.72 14.77 -10.87
N GLN A 234 -16.53 15.64 -11.49
CA GLN A 234 -16.89 16.95 -10.95
C GLN A 234 -18.24 16.86 -10.22
N LYS A 235 -18.44 17.68 -9.18
CA LYS A 235 -19.63 17.63 -8.32
C LYS A 235 -20.98 17.86 -9.04
N ASP A 236 -20.99 18.41 -10.27
CA ASP A 236 -22.22 18.88 -10.94
C ASP A 236 -22.39 18.47 -12.43
N ASN A 237 -21.67 17.48 -12.97
CA ASN A 237 -21.71 17.20 -14.42
C ASN A 237 -22.53 15.97 -14.84
N ASN A 238 -23.33 16.16 -15.90
CA ASN A 238 -24.03 15.10 -16.64
C ASN A 238 -23.03 14.24 -17.42
N ALA A 239 -23.14 12.91 -17.27
CA ALA A 239 -22.17 11.92 -17.76
C ALA A 239 -21.99 11.83 -19.30
N SER A 240 -22.80 12.50 -20.11
CA SER A 240 -22.95 12.21 -21.55
C SER A 240 -21.95 12.89 -22.51
N ASP A 241 -21.11 13.82 -22.03
CA ASP A 241 -20.15 14.58 -22.86
C ASP A 241 -18.66 14.35 -22.49
N HIS A 242 -18.37 13.44 -21.55
CA HIS A 242 -17.00 13.25 -21.09
C HIS A 242 -16.18 12.38 -22.06
N PRO A 243 -14.87 12.69 -22.23
CA PRO A 243 -13.97 11.86 -23.02
C PRO A 243 -13.93 10.43 -22.47
N ILE A 244 -13.76 9.45 -23.36
CA ILE A 244 -13.64 8.04 -22.99
C ILE A 244 -12.30 7.83 -22.28
N GLY A 245 -12.33 7.37 -21.03
CA GLY A 245 -11.14 7.01 -20.25
C GLY A 245 -10.66 5.59 -20.53
N ILE A 246 -9.91 5.03 -19.59
CA ILE A 246 -9.39 3.65 -19.66
C ILE A 246 -10.56 2.67 -19.83
N LYS A 247 -10.51 1.84 -20.87
CA LYS A 247 -11.48 0.75 -21.07
C LYS A 247 -11.10 -0.44 -20.22
N PHE A 248 -12.08 -1.23 -19.80
CA PHE A 248 -11.86 -2.47 -19.08
C PHE A 248 -12.77 -3.59 -19.59
N CYS A 249 -12.34 -4.82 -19.35
CA CYS A 249 -13.14 -6.03 -19.50
C CYS A 249 -12.89 -6.94 -18.31
N ALA A 250 -13.96 -7.41 -17.68
CA ALA A 250 -13.93 -8.46 -16.66
C ALA A 250 -14.78 -9.63 -17.14
N ILE A 251 -14.21 -10.83 -17.13
CA ILE A 251 -14.87 -12.07 -17.54
C ILE A 251 -14.91 -13.02 -16.35
N LEU A 252 -16.12 -13.36 -15.92
CA LEU A 252 -16.38 -14.35 -14.88
C LEU A 252 -16.87 -15.64 -15.52
N TYR A 253 -16.10 -16.72 -15.39
CA TYR A 253 -16.43 -18.05 -15.88
C TYR A 253 -16.79 -19.00 -14.73
N LEU A 254 -17.81 -19.84 -14.95
CA LEU A 254 -18.27 -20.82 -13.97
C LEU A 254 -18.04 -22.25 -14.49
N HIS A 255 -17.17 -22.99 -13.80
CA HIS A 255 -16.96 -24.42 -14.01
C HIS A 255 -17.69 -25.23 -12.93
N MET A 256 -18.80 -25.87 -13.30
CA MET A 256 -19.63 -26.67 -12.39
C MET A 256 -19.27 -28.15 -12.42
N ASN A 257 -19.44 -28.81 -11.28
CA ASN A 257 -19.36 -30.26 -11.15
C ASN A 257 -20.66 -30.80 -10.55
N GLY A 258 -21.10 -31.98 -10.99
CA GLY A 258 -22.30 -32.67 -10.53
C GLY A 258 -23.22 -33.07 -11.68
N ALA A 259 -23.69 -34.32 -11.69
CA ALA A 259 -24.46 -34.89 -12.81
C ALA A 259 -25.81 -34.20 -13.05
N ASN A 260 -26.36 -33.54 -12.04
CA ASN A 260 -27.67 -32.89 -12.09
C ASN A 260 -27.59 -31.35 -12.09
N SER A 261 -26.39 -30.77 -12.20
CA SER A 261 -26.22 -29.31 -12.16
C SER A 261 -26.83 -28.66 -13.39
N LYS A 262 -27.60 -27.59 -13.19
CA LYS A 262 -28.20 -26.80 -14.28
C LYS A 262 -27.76 -25.34 -14.19
N MET A 263 -27.43 -24.76 -15.34
CA MET A 263 -27.18 -23.34 -15.49
C MET A 263 -28.27 -22.69 -16.33
N GLU A 264 -28.84 -21.60 -15.83
CA GLU A 264 -29.87 -20.82 -16.51
C GLU A 264 -29.45 -19.36 -16.61
N VAL A 265 -29.64 -18.74 -17.78
CA VAL A 265 -29.47 -17.30 -17.94
C VAL A 265 -30.72 -16.59 -17.41
N ILE A 266 -30.54 -15.61 -16.52
CA ILE A 266 -31.62 -14.83 -15.93
C ILE A 266 -31.47 -13.35 -16.28
N LYS A 267 -32.55 -12.76 -16.82
CA LYS A 267 -32.65 -11.33 -17.17
C LYS A 267 -31.47 -10.85 -18.05
N ASP A 268 -30.95 -11.73 -18.91
CA ASP A 268 -29.85 -11.50 -19.87
C ASP A 268 -28.49 -11.09 -19.27
N LYS A 269 -28.37 -11.00 -17.94
CA LYS A 269 -27.20 -10.43 -17.24
C LYS A 269 -26.71 -11.25 -16.04
N MET A 270 -27.41 -12.31 -15.68
CA MET A 270 -27.10 -13.14 -14.52
C MET A 270 -27.10 -14.62 -14.90
N LEU A 271 -26.31 -15.40 -14.18
CA LEU A 271 -26.33 -16.86 -14.26
C LEU A 271 -26.93 -17.43 -12.98
N LYS A 272 -27.85 -18.37 -13.10
CA LYS A 272 -28.38 -19.14 -11.97
C LYS A 272 -27.91 -20.57 -12.08
N LEU A 273 -27.17 -21.01 -11.07
CA LEU A 273 -26.76 -22.39 -10.87
C LEU A 273 -27.77 -23.08 -9.94
N ASP A 274 -28.19 -24.29 -10.30
CA ASP A 274 -29.01 -25.15 -9.46
C ASP A 274 -28.43 -26.56 -9.34
N GLY A 275 -28.28 -27.06 -8.11
CA GLY A 275 -28.04 -28.47 -7.83
C GLY A 275 -26.64 -28.98 -8.17
N ALA A 276 -25.59 -28.18 -8.04
CA ALA A 276 -24.21 -28.61 -8.22
C ALA A 276 -23.61 -29.25 -6.97
N ASP A 277 -22.57 -30.08 -7.15
CA ASP A 277 -21.76 -30.64 -6.06
C ASP A 277 -20.70 -29.64 -5.61
N SER A 278 -20.09 -28.96 -6.59
CA SER A 278 -19.14 -27.86 -6.38
C SER A 278 -19.09 -26.98 -7.63
N VAL A 279 -18.61 -25.76 -7.48
CA VAL A 279 -18.32 -24.87 -8.61
C VAL A 279 -17.01 -24.13 -8.38
N VAL A 280 -16.28 -23.87 -9.47
CA VAL A 280 -15.11 -23.00 -9.50
C VAL A 280 -15.44 -21.79 -10.37
N LEU A 281 -15.29 -20.61 -9.78
CA LEU A 281 -15.42 -19.32 -10.44
C LEU A 281 -14.01 -18.82 -10.76
N LEU A 282 -13.79 -18.42 -12.00
CA LEU A 282 -12.57 -17.78 -12.46
C LEU A 282 -12.90 -16.39 -12.98
N LEU A 283 -12.34 -15.36 -12.35
CA LEU A 283 -12.42 -13.98 -12.82
C LEU A 283 -11.07 -13.56 -13.42
N ALA A 284 -11.07 -13.27 -14.72
CA ALA A 284 -9.99 -12.55 -15.39
C ALA A 284 -10.45 -11.12 -15.68
N ALA A 285 -9.56 -10.15 -15.54
CA ALA A 285 -9.83 -8.79 -15.98
C ALA A 285 -8.58 -8.14 -16.58
N ALA A 286 -8.81 -7.20 -17.50
CA ALA A 286 -7.76 -6.41 -18.14
C ALA A 286 -8.27 -5.00 -18.44
N THR A 287 -7.34 -4.08 -18.67
CA THR A 287 -7.63 -2.70 -19.08
C THR A 287 -6.94 -2.36 -20.41
N SER A 288 -7.31 -1.23 -21.00
CA SER A 288 -6.63 -0.64 -22.15
C SER A 288 -5.44 0.24 -21.75
N PHE A 289 -4.92 0.15 -20.51
CA PHE A 289 -3.76 0.94 -20.09
C PHE A 289 -2.46 0.37 -20.66
N GLU A 290 -1.86 1.08 -21.61
CA GLU A 290 -0.59 0.68 -22.24
C GLU A 290 0.63 1.36 -21.59
N GLY A 291 0.39 2.43 -20.84
CA GLY A 291 1.41 3.17 -20.11
C GLY A 291 1.01 4.61 -19.84
N PRO A 292 1.77 5.34 -19.00
CA PRO A 292 1.40 6.68 -18.51
C PRO A 292 1.45 7.78 -19.59
N PHE A 293 1.96 7.48 -20.78
CA PHE A 293 2.18 8.45 -21.86
C PHE A 293 1.24 8.26 -23.07
N ILE A 294 0.38 7.24 -23.04
CA ILE A 294 -0.54 6.91 -24.13
C ILE A 294 -1.95 7.29 -23.70
N LYS A 295 -2.62 8.10 -24.51
CA LYS A 295 -4.01 8.47 -24.20
C LYS A 295 -4.91 7.24 -24.29
N PRO A 296 -5.95 7.11 -23.44
CA PRO A 296 -6.88 5.98 -23.53
C PRO A 296 -7.51 5.80 -24.92
N SER A 297 -7.78 6.88 -25.64
CA SER A 297 -8.32 6.87 -27.00
C SER A 297 -7.33 6.37 -28.07
N GLU A 298 -6.03 6.35 -27.77
CA GLU A 298 -4.95 5.94 -28.68
C GLU A 298 -4.41 4.53 -28.36
N SER A 299 -4.86 3.94 -27.25
CA SER A 299 -4.45 2.60 -26.83
C SER A 299 -4.80 1.56 -27.89
N LYS A 300 -3.83 0.66 -28.14
CA LYS A 300 -4.00 -0.47 -29.05
C LYS A 300 -4.40 -1.76 -28.32
N LEU A 301 -4.43 -1.71 -26.99
CA LEU A 301 -4.81 -2.85 -26.17
C LEU A 301 -6.33 -3.02 -26.17
N ASP A 302 -6.77 -4.19 -26.59
CA ASP A 302 -8.15 -4.61 -26.43
C ASP A 302 -8.28 -5.39 -25.11
N PRO A 303 -8.93 -4.80 -24.08
CA PRO A 303 -9.07 -5.47 -22.79
C PRO A 303 -9.89 -6.77 -22.88
N ALA A 304 -10.83 -6.89 -23.82
CA ALA A 304 -11.62 -8.10 -23.98
C ALA A 304 -10.77 -9.27 -24.49
N VAL A 305 -9.88 -9.01 -25.46
CA VAL A 305 -8.93 -10.00 -25.96
C VAL A 305 -7.96 -10.43 -24.86
N SER A 306 -7.39 -9.47 -24.14
CA SER A 306 -6.45 -9.75 -23.03
C SER A 306 -7.10 -10.58 -21.92
N ALA A 307 -8.28 -10.18 -21.45
CA ALA A 307 -9.01 -10.92 -20.41
C ALA A 307 -9.38 -12.34 -20.88
N PHE A 308 -9.79 -12.50 -22.14
CA PHE A 308 -10.14 -13.80 -22.71
C PHE A 308 -8.93 -14.74 -22.85
N MET A 309 -7.76 -14.20 -23.24
CA MET A 309 -6.52 -14.98 -23.31
C MET A 309 -6.09 -15.48 -21.92
N THR A 310 -6.09 -14.60 -20.92
CA THR A 310 -5.81 -14.96 -19.52
C THR A 310 -6.77 -16.06 -19.03
N LEU A 311 -8.07 -15.86 -19.25
CA LEU A 311 -9.08 -16.84 -18.84
C LEU A 311 -8.92 -18.19 -19.56
N THR A 312 -8.55 -18.19 -20.85
CA THR A 312 -8.37 -19.42 -21.64
C THR A 312 -7.27 -20.31 -21.07
N VAL A 313 -6.18 -19.72 -20.58
CA VAL A 313 -5.13 -20.45 -19.88
C VAL A 313 -5.67 -21.01 -18.56
N ALA A 314 -6.28 -20.17 -17.74
CA ALA A 314 -6.76 -20.58 -16.41
C ALA A 314 -7.83 -21.68 -16.47
N ARG A 315 -8.78 -21.61 -17.41
CA ARG A 315 -9.88 -22.60 -17.54
C ARG A 315 -9.41 -23.97 -18.02
N SER A 316 -8.20 -24.08 -18.57
CA SER A 316 -7.62 -25.37 -18.98
C SER A 316 -7.05 -26.15 -17.79
N MET A 317 -6.97 -25.53 -16.62
CA MET A 317 -6.41 -26.11 -15.40
C MET A 317 -7.50 -26.50 -14.42
N SER A 318 -7.23 -27.57 -13.66
CA SER A 318 -8.04 -27.89 -12.48
C SER A 318 -7.81 -26.86 -11.36
N TYR A 319 -8.79 -26.71 -10.48
CA TYR A 319 -8.63 -25.88 -9.29
C TYR A 319 -7.41 -26.28 -8.45
N SER A 320 -7.13 -27.58 -8.32
CA SER A 320 -5.97 -28.06 -7.54
C SER A 320 -4.64 -27.61 -8.16
N GLN A 321 -4.54 -27.56 -9.49
CA GLN A 321 -3.36 -27.03 -10.18
C GLN A 321 -3.23 -25.52 -9.97
N LEU A 322 -4.32 -24.76 -10.16
CA LEU A 322 -4.31 -23.30 -9.93
C LEU A 322 -3.89 -22.96 -8.49
N LYS A 323 -4.42 -23.69 -7.51
CA LYS A 323 -4.06 -23.53 -6.10
C LYS A 323 -2.60 -23.89 -5.83
N ALA A 324 -2.11 -25.00 -6.39
CA ALA A 324 -0.72 -25.40 -6.22
C ALA A 324 0.26 -24.35 -6.76
N TYR A 325 0.03 -23.83 -7.97
CA TYR A 325 0.87 -22.77 -8.53
C TYR A 325 0.77 -21.45 -7.76
N HIS A 326 -0.43 -21.10 -7.28
CA HIS A 326 -0.62 -19.95 -6.40
C HIS A 326 0.21 -20.09 -5.12
N MET A 327 0.15 -21.25 -4.47
CA MET A 327 0.90 -21.50 -3.24
C MET A 327 2.41 -21.50 -3.48
N ASP A 328 2.89 -22.13 -4.56
CA ASP A 328 4.31 -22.15 -4.91
C ASP A 328 4.88 -20.73 -5.11
N ASP A 329 4.17 -19.90 -5.88
CA ASP A 329 4.52 -18.50 -6.08
C ASP A 329 4.52 -17.72 -4.76
N TYR A 330 3.40 -17.74 -4.03
CA TYR A 330 3.23 -16.94 -2.84
C TYR A 330 4.17 -17.35 -1.69
N GLN A 331 4.29 -18.65 -1.41
CA GLN A 331 5.10 -19.17 -0.31
C GLN A 331 6.59 -18.96 -0.56
N SER A 332 7.03 -18.93 -1.83
CA SER A 332 8.42 -18.59 -2.19
C SER A 332 8.84 -17.19 -1.74
N LEU A 333 7.88 -16.28 -1.54
CA LEU A 333 8.08 -14.93 -1.00
C LEU A 333 7.78 -14.88 0.50
N PHE A 334 6.61 -15.39 0.91
CA PHE A 334 6.13 -15.23 2.27
C PHE A 334 6.97 -16.01 3.29
N HIS A 335 7.42 -17.23 3.00
CA HIS A 335 8.18 -18.04 3.97
C HIS A 335 9.66 -17.64 4.12
N ARG A 336 10.12 -16.58 3.43
CA ARG A 336 11.49 -16.05 3.56
C ARG A 336 11.78 -15.43 4.93
N VAL A 337 10.76 -14.99 5.67
CA VAL A 337 10.89 -14.38 6.99
C VAL A 337 9.88 -15.00 7.95
N SER A 338 10.37 -15.41 9.12
CA SER A 338 9.57 -15.82 10.27
C SER A 338 9.91 -14.93 11.45
N LEU A 339 8.89 -14.58 12.24
CA LEU A 339 9.03 -13.82 13.48
C LEU A 339 8.26 -14.56 14.56
N GLN A 340 8.92 -14.82 15.68
CA GLN A 340 8.32 -15.43 16.86
C GLN A 340 8.73 -14.63 18.09
N LEU A 341 7.73 -14.21 18.85
CA LEU A 341 7.80 -13.43 20.07
C LEU A 341 7.18 -14.25 21.20
N SER A 342 7.60 -14.00 22.43
CA SER A 342 7.08 -14.71 23.60
C SER A 342 6.99 -13.77 24.78
N GLN A 343 5.99 -13.95 25.62
CA GLN A 343 5.93 -13.22 26.90
C GLN A 343 7.14 -13.61 27.76
N GLY A 344 7.83 -12.61 28.31
CA GLY A 344 8.94 -12.84 29.22
C GLY A 344 8.46 -13.51 30.50
N SER A 345 9.24 -14.45 31.04
CA SER A 345 8.94 -15.20 32.27
C SER A 345 8.82 -14.35 33.55
N ASN A 346 9.15 -13.05 33.48
CA ASN A 346 9.07 -12.07 34.56
C ASN A 346 7.88 -11.09 34.44
N TYR A 347 6.89 -11.36 33.58
CA TYR A 347 5.63 -10.60 33.57
C TYR A 347 4.80 -10.93 34.83
N GLN A 348 5.12 -10.27 35.95
CA GLN A 348 4.06 -9.90 36.89
C GLN A 348 3.36 -8.68 36.29
N LEU A 349 2.03 -8.69 36.22
CA LEU A 349 1.24 -7.48 35.97
C LEU A 349 1.68 -6.44 37.02
N GLY A 350 2.61 -5.58 36.63
CA GLY A 350 3.08 -4.49 37.45
C GLY A 350 2.01 -3.42 37.43
N ASP A 351 1.21 -3.39 38.49
CA ASP A 351 0.13 -2.44 38.81
C ASP A 351 0.59 -0.95 38.88
N ASN A 352 1.76 -0.60 38.32
CA ASN A 352 2.47 0.66 38.52
C ASN A 352 2.96 1.33 37.21
N ARG A 353 2.45 0.97 36.03
CA ARG A 353 2.67 1.75 34.78
C ARG A 353 1.50 2.66 34.40
N ILE A 354 0.51 2.82 35.29
CA ILE A 354 -0.49 3.89 35.20
C ILE A 354 -0.02 5.05 36.09
N GLY A 355 0.86 5.89 35.56
CA GLY A 355 1.39 7.05 36.28
C GLY A 355 1.78 8.15 35.31
N GLN A 356 0.91 9.16 35.22
CA GLN A 356 1.05 10.42 34.48
C GLN A 356 0.58 10.46 33.02
N SER A 357 -0.74 10.30 32.81
CA SER A 357 -1.52 11.19 31.93
C SER A 357 -3.01 11.08 32.26
N ALA A 358 -3.43 11.71 33.36
CA ALA A 358 -4.85 11.82 33.71
C ALA A 358 -5.15 13.23 34.19
N GLN A 359 -5.06 14.21 33.28
CA GLN A 359 -5.83 15.45 33.32
C GLN A 359 -6.05 15.96 31.89
N ALA A 360 -6.94 15.29 31.16
CA ALA A 360 -7.73 15.90 30.10
C ALA A 360 -8.99 15.04 29.90
N GLY A 361 -10.17 15.63 30.14
CA GLY A 361 -11.46 15.17 29.61
C GLY A 361 -12.00 13.83 30.09
N SER A 362 -12.64 13.81 31.26
CA SER A 362 -13.68 12.81 31.54
C SER A 362 -14.90 13.06 30.64
N GLN A 363 -14.98 12.36 29.52
CA GLN A 363 -16.25 12.03 28.86
C GLN A 363 -16.18 10.56 28.43
N ASP A 364 -17.09 9.79 29.01
CA ASP A 364 -17.47 8.40 28.74
C ASP A 364 -16.62 7.59 27.76
N ALA A 365 -15.94 6.57 28.30
CA ALA A 365 -15.62 5.37 27.56
C ALA A 365 -16.93 4.62 27.27
N THR A 366 -17.69 5.10 26.28
CA THR A 366 -18.65 4.25 25.58
C THR A 366 -17.82 3.19 24.86
N VAL A 367 -17.81 1.97 25.40
CA VAL A 367 -17.59 0.79 24.56
C VAL A 367 -18.55 0.97 23.38
N SER A 368 -18.02 1.25 22.19
CA SER A 368 -18.85 1.57 21.05
C SER A 368 -19.91 0.47 20.87
N ASN A 369 -21.14 0.87 20.51
CA ASN A 369 -22.17 -0.07 20.07
C ASN A 369 -21.65 -1.02 18.99
N TYR A 370 -20.66 -0.62 18.19
CA TYR A 370 -19.99 -1.47 17.22
C TYR A 370 -19.16 -2.60 17.88
N ALA A 371 -18.33 -2.28 18.88
CA ALA A 371 -17.61 -3.28 19.66
C ALA A 371 -18.58 -4.21 20.42
N PHE A 372 -19.68 -3.67 20.95
CA PHE A 372 -20.74 -4.47 21.56
C PHE A 372 -21.48 -5.34 20.54
N LEU A 373 -21.83 -4.84 19.35
CA LEU A 373 -22.53 -5.61 18.31
C LEU A 373 -21.67 -6.76 17.76
N ILE A 374 -20.38 -6.52 17.55
CA ILE A 374 -19.43 -7.57 17.17
C ILE A 374 -19.25 -8.57 18.32
N ALA A 375 -19.12 -8.10 19.57
CA ALA A 375 -19.00 -8.96 20.74
C ALA A 375 -20.31 -9.68 21.15
N ASP A 376 -21.48 -9.18 20.76
CA ASP A 376 -22.77 -9.82 21.03
C ASP A 376 -23.04 -10.91 19.97
N CYS A 377 -22.55 -10.71 18.73
CA CYS A 377 -22.43 -11.80 17.75
C CYS A 377 -21.48 -12.92 18.21
N THR A 378 -20.43 -12.62 18.99
CA THR A 378 -19.51 -13.65 19.51
C THR A 378 -20.09 -14.46 20.67
N ARG A 379 -21.09 -13.96 21.40
CA ARG A 379 -21.75 -14.72 22.49
C ARG A 379 -22.69 -15.83 22.02
N SER A 380 -23.05 -15.88 20.74
CA SER A 380 -24.02 -16.86 20.20
C SER A 380 -23.41 -17.95 19.31
N ALA A 381 -22.09 -18.04 19.18
CA ALA A 381 -21.44 -19.13 18.46
C ALA A 381 -20.28 -19.71 19.29
N VAL A 382 -20.52 -20.88 19.87
CA VAL A 382 -19.52 -21.72 20.54
C VAL A 382 -18.45 -22.09 19.51
N LEU A 383 -17.38 -21.31 19.45
CA LEU A 383 -16.12 -21.77 18.89
C LEU A 383 -15.53 -22.78 19.88
N ASN A 384 -15.15 -23.95 19.38
CA ASN A 384 -14.29 -24.88 20.12
C ASN A 384 -12.97 -24.17 20.46
N ASP A 385 -12.93 -23.53 21.62
CA ASP A 385 -11.85 -23.21 22.57
C ASP A 385 -10.37 -23.04 22.10
N SER A 386 -10.06 -22.73 20.84
CA SER A 386 -8.65 -22.59 20.40
C SER A 386 -8.26 -21.28 19.71
N VAL A 387 -9.14 -20.60 18.95
CA VAL A 387 -8.73 -19.38 18.21
C VAL A 387 -9.73 -18.23 18.39
N LYS A 388 -9.29 -17.15 19.06
CA LYS A 388 -10.07 -15.92 19.28
C LYS A 388 -10.20 -15.10 17.98
N PRO A 389 -11.36 -14.47 17.70
CA PRO A 389 -11.49 -13.49 16.61
C PRO A 389 -10.44 -12.38 16.72
N THR A 390 -9.92 -11.92 15.57
CA THR A 390 -8.84 -10.93 15.55
C THR A 390 -9.25 -9.60 16.20
N VAL A 391 -10.50 -9.18 16.03
CA VAL A 391 -11.05 -7.98 16.68
C VAL A 391 -10.97 -8.06 18.22
N ASP A 392 -11.27 -9.21 18.81
CA ASP A 392 -11.17 -9.41 20.27
C ASP A 392 -9.72 -9.35 20.74
N ARG A 393 -8.77 -9.82 19.90
CA ARG A 393 -7.33 -9.72 20.17
C ARG A 393 -6.87 -8.26 20.15
N ILE A 394 -7.33 -7.45 19.19
CA ILE A 394 -7.03 -6.01 19.13
C ILE A 394 -7.59 -5.28 20.36
N ILE A 395 -8.86 -5.53 20.71
CA ILE A 395 -9.53 -4.89 21.86
C ILE A 395 -8.78 -5.17 23.17
N THR A 396 -8.33 -6.41 23.36
CA THR A 396 -7.68 -6.84 24.60
C THR A 396 -6.17 -6.62 24.63
N PHE A 397 -5.57 -6.12 23.55
CA PHE A 397 -4.12 -6.03 23.41
C PHE A 397 -3.44 -5.16 24.47
N LYS A 398 -4.04 -4.02 24.85
CA LYS A 398 -3.48 -3.13 25.90
C LYS A 398 -3.43 -3.78 27.28
N GLU A 399 -4.18 -4.86 27.51
CA GLU A 399 -4.22 -5.57 28.79
C GLU A 399 -3.35 -6.83 28.77
N ASN A 400 -3.38 -7.58 27.68
CA ASN A 400 -2.71 -8.88 27.59
C ASN A 400 -1.37 -8.84 26.84
N GLU A 401 -1.12 -7.78 26.08
CA GLU A 401 0.07 -7.59 25.23
C GLU A 401 0.41 -8.86 24.41
N ASP A 402 -0.60 -9.44 23.75
CA ASP A 402 -0.49 -10.71 22.99
C ASP A 402 0.65 -10.65 21.94
N PRO A 403 1.81 -11.31 22.18
CA PRO A 403 2.95 -11.22 21.28
C PRO A 403 2.64 -11.79 19.89
N SER A 404 1.74 -12.78 19.81
CA SER A 404 1.35 -13.38 18.54
C SER A 404 0.46 -12.47 17.69
N LEU A 405 -0.12 -11.39 18.26
CA LEU A 405 -0.84 -10.39 17.48
C LEU A 405 0.15 -9.45 16.78
N VAL A 406 1.27 -9.14 17.44
CA VAL A 406 2.38 -8.37 16.85
C VAL A 406 3.02 -9.17 15.71
N GLU A 407 3.26 -10.48 15.92
CA GLU A 407 3.72 -11.39 14.85
C GLU A 407 2.76 -11.38 13.65
N LEU A 408 1.45 -11.48 13.91
CA LEU A 408 0.43 -11.47 12.87
C LEU A 408 0.42 -10.13 12.10
N LEU A 409 0.49 -9.00 12.79
CA LEU A 409 0.50 -7.67 12.15
C LEU A 409 1.77 -7.46 11.30
N PHE A 410 2.94 -7.87 11.80
CA PHE A 410 4.19 -7.81 11.03
C PHE A 410 4.10 -8.64 9.74
N GLN A 411 3.59 -9.88 9.84
CA GLN A 411 3.42 -10.74 8.68
C GLN A 411 2.30 -10.24 7.75
N PHE A 412 1.29 -9.54 8.29
CA PHE A 412 0.24 -8.93 7.49
C PHE A 412 0.79 -7.83 6.59
N GLY A 413 1.70 -6.98 7.07
CA GLY A 413 2.41 -6.00 6.22
C GLY A 413 3.15 -6.65 5.05
N ARG A 414 3.85 -7.76 5.29
CA ARG A 414 4.52 -8.55 4.23
C ARG A 414 3.53 -9.16 3.24
N TYR A 415 2.44 -9.75 3.75
CA TYR A 415 1.35 -10.29 2.95
C TYR A 415 0.74 -9.23 2.02
N LEU A 416 0.46 -8.04 2.55
CA LEU A 416 -0.13 -6.94 1.78
C LEU A 416 0.80 -6.53 0.64
N LEU A 417 2.11 -6.41 0.88
CA LEU A 417 3.06 -5.97 -0.14
C LEU A 417 3.14 -6.99 -1.30
N ILE A 418 3.20 -8.28 -0.96
CA ILE A 418 3.13 -9.36 -1.96
C ILE A 418 1.81 -9.28 -2.75
N SER A 419 0.72 -8.92 -2.08
CA SER A 419 -0.62 -8.89 -2.67
C SER A 419 -0.92 -7.65 -3.51
N CYS A 420 -0.20 -6.53 -3.33
CA CYS A 420 -0.44 -5.27 -4.05
C CYS A 420 0.74 -4.74 -4.88
N SER A 421 1.94 -5.32 -4.79
CA SER A 421 3.11 -4.89 -5.58
C SER A 421 3.94 -6.08 -6.05
N ARG A 422 3.76 -6.48 -7.31
CA ARG A 422 4.49 -7.61 -7.94
C ARG A 422 5.14 -7.14 -9.24
N PRO A 423 6.24 -7.76 -9.70
CA PRO A 423 6.86 -7.39 -10.96
C PRO A 423 5.84 -7.26 -12.11
N GLY A 424 5.87 -6.14 -12.82
CA GLY A 424 4.96 -5.82 -13.92
C GLY A 424 3.61 -5.20 -13.52
N THR A 425 3.32 -5.00 -12.24
CA THR A 425 2.10 -4.30 -11.76
C THR A 425 2.36 -2.81 -11.52
N GLN A 426 1.33 -2.05 -11.18
CA GLN A 426 1.51 -0.68 -10.69
C GLN A 426 2.02 -0.69 -9.24
N ILE A 427 2.45 0.49 -8.78
CA ILE A 427 2.85 0.71 -7.40
C ILE A 427 1.67 0.54 -6.43
N SER A 428 1.97 0.10 -5.20
CA SER A 428 1.03 0.19 -4.08
C SER A 428 0.64 1.65 -3.81
N ASN A 429 -0.62 2.01 -4.03
CA ASN A 429 -1.14 3.35 -3.78
C ASN A 429 -1.51 3.54 -2.29
N LEU A 430 -2.22 4.60 -1.92
CA LEU A 430 -2.63 4.87 -0.52
C LEU A 430 -3.48 3.77 0.12
N GLN A 431 -4.09 2.91 -0.68
CA GLN A 431 -4.94 1.80 -0.27
C GLN A 431 -4.43 0.46 -0.84
N GLY A 432 -3.17 0.41 -1.27
CA GLY A 432 -2.57 -0.74 -1.95
C GLY A 432 -3.14 -0.88 -3.35
N ILE A 433 -4.15 -1.75 -3.46
CA ILE A 433 -4.99 -1.92 -4.65
C ILE A 433 -6.47 -2.10 -4.26
N TRP A 434 -6.87 -1.87 -2.99
CA TRP A 434 -8.22 -2.16 -2.50
C TRP A 434 -8.96 -0.86 -2.19
N SER A 435 -9.91 -0.49 -3.05
CA SER A 435 -10.76 0.70 -2.86
C SER A 435 -12.19 0.39 -3.25
N ASN A 436 -13.15 0.82 -2.43
CA ASN A 436 -14.58 0.65 -2.64
C ASN A 436 -15.30 1.90 -3.18
N ASP A 437 -14.61 3.04 -3.19
CA ASP A 437 -15.23 4.34 -3.40
C ASP A 437 -14.77 4.91 -4.76
N PRO A 438 -15.68 5.33 -5.65
CA PRO A 438 -15.35 6.10 -6.86
C PRO A 438 -14.73 7.48 -6.58
N SER A 439 -14.78 7.96 -5.34
CA SER A 439 -14.15 9.20 -4.87
C SER A 439 -13.42 8.96 -3.53
N PRO A 440 -12.41 8.07 -3.53
CA PRO A 440 -11.75 7.67 -2.30
C PRO A 440 -10.98 8.83 -1.67
N PRO A 441 -10.75 8.80 -0.34
CA PRO A 441 -9.94 9.78 0.38
C PRO A 441 -8.59 10.02 -0.31
N TRP A 442 -8.28 11.29 -0.56
CA TRP A 442 -7.07 11.72 -1.29
C TRP A 442 -6.88 11.02 -2.64
N ASP A 443 -7.99 10.76 -3.34
CA ASP A 443 -8.06 10.11 -4.65
C ASP A 443 -7.45 8.68 -4.68
N ALA A 444 -7.13 8.11 -3.50
CA ALA A 444 -6.20 6.99 -3.30
C ALA A 444 -4.88 7.15 -4.09
N ALA A 445 -4.50 8.39 -4.39
CA ALA A 445 -3.36 8.75 -5.21
C ALA A 445 -2.05 8.53 -4.45
N PRO A 446 -0.94 8.09 -5.07
CA PRO A 446 0.34 7.96 -4.38
C PRO A 446 0.87 9.32 -3.89
N HIS A 447 1.21 9.41 -2.60
CA HIS A 447 1.76 10.61 -1.97
C HIS A 447 3.24 10.41 -1.62
N PRO A 448 4.19 10.85 -2.47
CA PRO A 448 5.62 10.75 -2.22
C PRO A 448 6.17 11.82 -1.26
N ASN A 449 5.41 12.28 -0.26
CA ASN A 449 5.91 13.11 0.84
C ASN A 449 5.95 12.36 2.19
N ILE A 450 5.69 11.04 2.17
CA ILE A 450 5.94 10.04 3.22
C ILE A 450 5.29 8.71 2.83
N ASN A 451 4.04 8.73 2.39
CA ASN A 451 3.18 7.54 2.30
C ASN A 451 3.68 6.54 1.26
N LEU A 452 3.99 7.00 0.05
CA LEU A 452 4.49 6.11 -1.01
C LEU A 452 5.85 5.51 -0.61
N GLN A 453 6.72 6.27 0.05
CA GLN A 453 8.00 5.74 0.52
C GLN A 453 7.80 4.70 1.62
N MET A 454 6.90 4.98 2.58
CA MET A 454 6.55 4.08 3.67
C MET A 454 6.01 2.74 3.14
N ASN A 455 5.22 2.75 2.06
CA ASN A 455 4.74 1.52 1.42
C ASN A 455 5.87 0.54 1.04
N TYR A 456 7.07 1.03 0.78
CA TYR A 456 8.22 0.21 0.35
C TYR A 456 9.34 0.11 1.39
N TRP A 457 9.20 0.69 2.57
CA TRP A 457 10.14 0.47 3.68
C TRP A 457 10.35 -1.00 4.05
N PRO A 458 9.32 -1.87 4.09
CA PRO A 458 9.54 -3.26 4.45
C PRO A 458 10.15 -4.09 3.32
N ALA A 459 10.16 -3.60 2.07
CA ALA A 459 10.49 -4.43 0.91
C ALA A 459 11.89 -5.07 0.99
N LEU A 460 12.89 -4.31 1.46
CA LEU A 460 14.25 -4.81 1.62
C LEU A 460 14.47 -5.55 2.95
N PRO A 461 14.25 -4.94 4.13
CA PRO A 461 14.49 -5.61 5.41
C PRO A 461 13.59 -6.84 5.65
N CYS A 462 12.42 -6.92 5.00
CA CYS A 462 11.52 -8.07 5.09
C CYS A 462 11.65 -9.06 3.91
N ASN A 463 12.75 -8.99 3.16
CA ASN A 463 13.16 -9.94 2.11
C ASN A 463 12.16 -10.11 0.95
N LEU A 464 11.67 -8.98 0.42
CA LEU A 464 10.71 -8.86 -0.67
C LEU A 464 11.21 -7.87 -1.74
N SER A 465 12.50 -7.93 -2.08
CA SER A 465 13.16 -6.98 -2.99
C SER A 465 12.47 -6.86 -4.36
N GLU A 466 11.91 -7.96 -4.85
CA GLU A 466 11.20 -8.06 -6.12
C GLU A 466 9.91 -7.25 -6.14
N CYS A 467 9.30 -7.00 -4.97
CA CYS A 467 8.13 -6.14 -4.83
C CYS A 467 8.45 -4.66 -5.07
N GLN A 468 9.72 -4.24 -5.15
CA GLN A 468 10.10 -2.87 -5.52
C GLN A 468 10.14 -2.63 -7.03
N GLY A 469 10.04 -3.67 -7.87
CA GLY A 469 10.04 -3.54 -9.33
C GLY A 469 9.07 -2.47 -9.85
N PRO A 470 7.78 -2.49 -9.44
CA PRO A 470 6.81 -1.45 -9.80
C PRO A 470 7.24 -0.02 -9.42
N LEU A 471 7.92 0.16 -8.29
CA LEU A 471 8.42 1.47 -7.86
C LEU A 471 9.49 2.00 -8.82
N PHE A 472 10.39 1.14 -9.28
CA PHE A 472 11.47 1.54 -10.20
C PHE A 472 10.92 1.91 -11.58
N ASP A 473 9.98 1.13 -12.11
CA ASP A 473 9.30 1.42 -13.37
C ASP A 473 8.54 2.75 -13.29
N PHE A 474 7.90 3.01 -12.15
CA PHE A 474 7.18 4.24 -11.90
C PHE A 474 8.12 5.46 -11.75
N ILE A 475 9.24 5.34 -11.02
CA ILE A 475 10.27 6.40 -10.97
C ILE A 475 10.82 6.68 -12.38
N GLY A 476 11.03 5.64 -13.19
CA GLY A 476 11.38 5.78 -14.60
C GLY A 476 10.38 6.65 -15.35
N SER A 477 9.09 6.39 -15.16
CA SER A 477 8.01 7.17 -15.79
C SER A 477 7.95 8.62 -15.27
N LEU A 478 8.09 8.82 -13.95
CA LEU A 478 8.18 10.14 -13.34
C LEU A 478 9.38 10.93 -13.89
N SER A 479 10.51 10.29 -14.16
CA SER A 479 11.70 10.99 -14.69
C SER A 479 11.45 11.62 -16.06
N VAL A 480 10.63 10.98 -16.92
CA VAL A 480 10.30 11.48 -18.26
C VAL A 480 9.41 12.72 -18.20
N ASN A 481 8.34 12.67 -17.42
CA ASN A 481 7.45 13.83 -17.25
C ASN A 481 8.11 14.92 -16.39
N GLY A 482 8.83 14.50 -15.35
CA GLY A 482 9.52 15.36 -14.41
C GLY A 482 10.64 16.16 -15.04
N ALA A 483 11.28 15.65 -16.11
CA ALA A 483 12.23 16.43 -16.89
C ALA A 483 11.58 17.59 -17.64
N LYS A 484 10.33 17.43 -18.09
CA LYS A 484 9.55 18.52 -18.69
C LYS A 484 9.14 19.53 -17.63
N THR A 485 8.68 19.07 -16.47
CA THR A 485 8.35 19.95 -15.33
C THR A 485 9.58 20.73 -14.86
N ALA A 486 10.73 20.09 -14.66
CA ALA A 486 11.99 20.74 -14.27
C ALA A 486 12.37 21.86 -15.25
N LYS A 487 12.36 21.54 -16.55
CA LYS A 487 12.71 22.49 -17.61
C LYS A 487 11.75 23.68 -17.71
N VAL A 488 10.45 23.43 -17.71
CA VAL A 488 9.45 24.48 -17.97
C VAL A 488 9.14 25.30 -16.72
N ASN A 489 9.01 24.65 -15.55
CA ASN A 489 8.56 25.33 -14.34
C ASN A 489 9.71 26.02 -13.61
N TYR A 490 10.91 25.42 -13.67
CA TYR A 490 12.04 25.83 -12.83
C TYR A 490 13.28 26.21 -13.63
N GLU A 491 13.24 26.11 -14.97
CA GLU A 491 14.39 26.34 -15.85
C GLU A 491 15.61 25.49 -15.47
N ALA A 492 15.35 24.29 -14.92
CA ALA A 492 16.34 23.40 -14.35
C ALA A 492 16.56 22.14 -15.21
N SER A 493 17.76 21.57 -15.12
CA SER A 493 18.09 20.26 -15.69
C SER A 493 17.52 19.13 -14.84
N GLY A 494 17.72 17.88 -15.26
CA GLY A 494 17.31 16.72 -14.48
C GLY A 494 15.80 16.47 -14.51
N TRP A 495 15.26 15.91 -13.44
CA TRP A 495 13.82 15.66 -13.28
C TRP A 495 13.35 15.90 -11.85
N VAL A 496 12.06 16.27 -11.71
CA VAL A 496 11.42 16.56 -10.42
C VAL A 496 10.01 15.98 -10.36
N SER A 497 9.56 15.59 -9.18
CA SER A 497 8.16 15.39 -8.85
C SER A 497 7.85 15.94 -7.45
N HIS A 498 6.59 16.25 -7.20
CA HIS A 498 6.14 16.93 -5.97
C HIS A 498 5.48 15.95 -5.00
N GLN A 499 4.61 16.43 -4.10
CA GLN A 499 4.04 15.69 -2.98
C GLN A 499 2.99 14.63 -3.33
N VAL A 500 2.45 14.66 -4.55
CA VAL A 500 1.41 13.73 -5.03
C VAL A 500 1.58 13.46 -6.52
N THR A 501 1.19 12.26 -6.94
CA THR A 501 1.21 11.80 -8.33
C THR A 501 0.05 10.84 -8.59
N ASP A 502 -0.03 10.25 -9.77
CA ASP A 502 -1.11 9.33 -10.17
C ASP A 502 -0.60 8.33 -11.23
N LEU A 503 -1.50 7.49 -11.75
CA LEU A 503 -1.21 6.50 -12.80
C LEU A 503 -0.48 7.11 -14.02
N TRP A 504 -0.74 8.38 -14.33
CA TRP A 504 -0.22 9.07 -15.51
C TRP A 504 1.16 9.71 -15.28
N ALA A 505 1.80 9.38 -14.16
CA ALA A 505 3.08 9.92 -13.74
C ALA A 505 3.07 11.46 -13.69
N LYS A 506 2.03 12.03 -13.07
CA LYS A 506 1.95 13.47 -12.77
C LYS A 506 3.15 13.92 -11.94
N THR A 507 3.78 15.02 -12.36
CA THR A 507 4.98 15.56 -11.73
C THR A 507 4.88 17.00 -11.26
N SER A 508 3.80 17.72 -11.57
CA SER A 508 3.58 19.09 -11.08
C SER A 508 3.12 19.10 -9.62
N PRO A 509 3.26 20.23 -8.91
CA PRO A 509 2.50 20.50 -7.70
C PRO A 509 1.01 20.22 -7.92
N ASP A 510 0.29 19.90 -6.85
CA ASP A 510 -1.16 19.71 -6.91
C ASP A 510 -1.90 21.00 -6.61
N ALA A 511 -3.19 21.04 -6.94
CA ALA A 511 -3.99 22.23 -6.75
C ALA A 511 -4.34 22.41 -5.27
N GLY A 512 -3.86 23.46 -4.62
CA GLY A 512 -4.27 23.83 -3.27
C GLY A 512 -3.20 24.54 -2.46
N ASP A 513 -3.17 24.26 -1.16
CA ASP A 513 -2.36 24.99 -0.18
C ASP A 513 -0.86 24.68 -0.36
N PRO A 514 0.00 25.71 -0.52
CA PRO A 514 1.45 25.55 -0.66
C PRO A 514 2.12 24.76 0.46
N VAL A 515 1.54 24.69 1.67
CA VAL A 515 2.11 23.95 2.82
C VAL A 515 2.36 22.48 2.50
N TRP A 516 1.55 21.90 1.62
CA TRP A 516 1.73 20.54 1.11
C TRP A 516 2.02 20.53 -0.40
N ALA A 517 1.41 21.43 -1.18
CA ALA A 517 1.53 21.41 -2.63
C ALA A 517 2.92 21.78 -3.15
N LEU A 518 3.57 22.77 -2.53
CA LEU A 518 4.84 23.30 -3.02
C LEU A 518 6.01 22.59 -2.34
N TRP A 519 6.25 21.35 -2.73
CA TRP A 519 7.34 20.55 -2.18
C TRP A 519 8.04 19.71 -3.25
N PRO A 520 9.14 20.22 -3.87
CA PRO A 520 9.81 19.60 -5.03
C PRO A 520 10.82 18.50 -4.64
N MET A 521 10.58 17.79 -3.53
CA MET A 521 11.47 16.76 -3.00
C MET A 521 10.87 15.35 -3.06
N GLY A 522 9.66 15.18 -3.62
CA GLY A 522 9.04 13.87 -3.78
C GLY A 522 9.85 12.95 -4.67
N GLY A 523 10.27 13.45 -5.84
CA GLY A 523 11.14 12.72 -6.77
C GLY A 523 12.51 12.39 -6.14
N PRO A 524 13.23 13.39 -5.59
CA PRO A 524 14.45 13.17 -4.82
C PRO A 524 14.34 12.14 -3.70
N TRP A 525 13.29 12.13 -2.88
CA TRP A 525 13.11 11.11 -1.85
C TRP A 525 12.85 9.73 -2.47
N LEU A 526 11.97 9.62 -3.46
CA LEU A 526 11.77 8.34 -4.16
C LEU A 526 13.08 7.79 -4.74
N ALA A 527 13.96 8.66 -5.24
CA ALA A 527 15.24 8.27 -5.80
C ALA A 527 16.17 7.60 -4.77
N THR A 528 16.02 7.85 -3.45
CA THR A 528 16.84 7.17 -2.43
C THR A 528 16.59 5.66 -2.40
N HIS A 529 15.38 5.20 -2.74
CA HIS A 529 15.07 3.77 -2.84
C HIS A 529 15.90 3.03 -3.90
N LEU A 530 16.35 3.74 -4.95
CA LEU A 530 17.22 3.15 -5.97
C LEU A 530 18.60 2.80 -5.40
N TRP A 531 19.14 3.68 -4.55
CA TRP A 531 20.40 3.42 -3.86
C TRP A 531 20.24 2.33 -2.81
N GLU A 532 19.18 2.38 -1.99
CA GLU A 532 18.91 1.35 -0.99
C GLU A 532 18.80 -0.04 -1.63
N HIS A 533 18.10 -0.17 -2.75
CA HIS A 533 17.99 -1.45 -3.44
C HIS A 533 19.37 -2.00 -3.85
N TYR A 534 20.24 -1.16 -4.43
CA TYR A 534 21.59 -1.57 -4.74
C TYR A 534 22.39 -1.91 -3.47
N ASN A 535 22.29 -1.10 -2.41
CA ASN A 535 23.04 -1.31 -1.17
C ASN A 535 22.68 -2.66 -0.51
N PHE A 536 21.42 -3.10 -0.62
CA PHE A 536 20.97 -4.40 -0.12
C PHE A 536 21.32 -5.58 -1.04
N THR A 537 21.25 -5.41 -2.36
CA THR A 537 21.36 -6.52 -3.33
C THR A 537 22.75 -6.65 -3.95
N LEU A 538 23.51 -5.56 -3.97
CA LEU A 538 24.76 -5.37 -4.70
C LEU A 538 24.65 -5.67 -6.21
N ASP A 539 23.44 -5.54 -6.79
CA ASP A 539 23.23 -5.75 -8.23
C ASP A 539 23.80 -4.58 -9.05
N GLU A 540 25.04 -4.76 -9.54
CA GLU A 540 25.71 -3.77 -10.37
C GLU A 540 25.00 -3.53 -11.72
N GLN A 541 24.25 -4.50 -12.26
CA GLN A 541 23.50 -4.32 -13.50
C GLN A 541 22.31 -3.40 -13.26
N PHE A 542 21.57 -3.60 -12.17
CA PHE A 542 20.53 -2.69 -11.73
C PHE A 542 21.10 -1.29 -11.47
N LEU A 543 22.23 -1.20 -10.75
CA LEU A 543 22.90 0.07 -10.49
C LEU A 543 23.22 0.82 -11.79
N ARG A 544 23.84 0.13 -12.75
CA ARG A 544 24.32 0.72 -14.00
C ARG A 544 23.19 1.12 -14.94
N LYS A 545 22.15 0.29 -15.07
CA LYS A 545 21.10 0.43 -16.09
C LYS A 545 19.88 1.20 -15.61
N THR A 546 19.59 1.14 -14.31
CA THR A 546 18.35 1.69 -13.74
C THR A 546 18.65 2.76 -12.70
N ALA A 547 19.35 2.41 -11.62
CA ALA A 547 19.50 3.32 -10.48
C ALA A 547 20.33 4.58 -10.81
N TYR A 548 21.55 4.41 -11.34
CA TYR A 548 22.47 5.52 -11.57
C TYR A 548 21.92 6.59 -12.52
N PRO A 549 21.34 6.26 -13.70
CA PRO A 549 20.76 7.28 -14.58
C PRO A 549 19.63 8.09 -13.91
N LEU A 550 18.78 7.44 -13.11
CA LEU A 550 17.68 8.09 -12.41
C LEU A 550 18.18 8.96 -11.25
N LEU A 551 19.13 8.47 -10.45
CA LEU A 551 19.82 9.21 -9.39
C LEU A 551 20.56 10.44 -9.94
N GLU A 552 21.33 10.28 -11.02
CA GLU A 552 22.06 11.35 -11.70
C GLU A 552 21.11 12.43 -12.23
N GLY A 553 19.98 12.01 -12.82
CA GLY A 553 18.94 12.92 -13.27
C GLY A 553 18.28 13.71 -12.13
N SER A 554 18.03 13.06 -10.99
CA SER A 554 17.47 13.73 -9.81
C SER A 554 18.47 14.72 -9.20
N ALA A 555 19.73 14.31 -9.07
CA ALA A 555 20.80 15.16 -8.55
C ALA A 555 21.08 16.37 -9.45
N SER A 556 20.94 16.22 -10.77
CA SER A 556 21.07 17.34 -11.72
C SER A 556 20.00 18.41 -11.48
N PHE A 557 18.75 18.01 -11.18
CA PHE A 557 17.71 18.96 -10.77
C PHE A 557 18.08 19.65 -9.46
N LEU A 558 18.49 18.88 -8.45
CA LEU A 558 18.87 19.45 -7.14
C LEU A 558 20.03 20.45 -7.24
N LEU A 559 21.04 20.18 -8.07
CA LEU A 559 22.15 21.11 -8.32
C LEU A 559 21.71 22.43 -8.93
N ASP A 560 20.69 22.42 -9.80
CA ASP A 560 20.14 23.62 -10.43
C ASP A 560 19.07 24.29 -9.54
N TRP A 561 18.45 23.54 -8.62
CA TRP A 561 17.50 24.03 -7.63
C TRP A 561 18.19 24.79 -6.49
N LEU A 562 19.39 24.35 -6.12
CA LEU A 562 20.25 25.05 -5.16
C LEU A 562 20.72 26.39 -5.71
N ILE A 563 20.49 27.45 -4.94
CA ILE A 563 20.94 28.81 -5.25
C ILE A 563 21.95 29.29 -4.22
N GLN A 564 22.78 30.26 -4.59
CA GLN A 564 23.63 30.94 -3.61
C GLN A 564 22.74 31.68 -2.62
N GLY A 565 22.76 31.22 -1.37
CA GLY A 565 21.93 31.75 -0.31
C GLY A 565 22.69 32.62 0.66
N HIS A 566 22.13 32.75 1.86
CA HIS A 566 22.68 33.56 2.94
C HIS A 566 23.95 32.91 3.52
N ARG A 567 24.89 33.73 4.01
CA ARG A 567 26.10 33.28 4.72
C ARG A 567 26.94 32.26 3.94
N GLU A 568 27.04 32.44 2.61
CA GLU A 568 27.85 31.63 1.69
C GLU A 568 27.37 30.17 1.46
N TYR A 569 26.26 29.75 2.08
CA TYR A 569 25.68 28.42 1.82
C TYR A 569 24.89 28.35 0.51
N LEU A 570 24.72 27.14 -0.02
CA LEU A 570 23.79 26.80 -1.09
C LEU A 570 22.43 26.43 -0.46
N GLU A 571 21.39 27.17 -0.80
CA GLU A 571 20.07 27.09 -0.18
C GLU A 571 19.00 26.61 -1.18
N THR A 572 17.93 25.97 -0.69
CA THR A 572 16.68 25.84 -1.45
C THR A 572 15.76 27.01 -1.15
N ASN A 573 15.20 27.62 -2.19
CA ASN A 573 14.20 28.68 -2.07
C ASN A 573 13.28 28.63 -3.30
N PRO A 574 11.96 28.46 -3.15
CA PRO A 574 11.23 28.22 -1.89
C PRO A 574 11.46 26.83 -1.33
N SER A 575 11.15 26.67 -0.04
CA SER A 575 11.21 25.41 0.70
C SER A 575 10.07 25.33 1.72
N THR A 576 9.48 24.15 1.88
CA THR A 576 8.40 23.84 2.84
C THR A 576 8.80 22.61 3.66
N SER A 577 8.17 22.41 4.81
CA SER A 577 8.31 21.18 5.61
C SER A 577 6.94 20.50 5.62
N PRO A 578 6.69 19.45 4.82
CA PRO A 578 5.38 18.82 4.74
C PRO A 578 4.88 18.39 6.13
N GLU A 579 3.69 18.73 6.58
CA GLU A 579 2.73 19.71 6.03
C GLU A 579 2.49 20.81 7.05
N HIS A 580 3.58 21.46 7.46
CA HIS A 580 3.64 22.24 8.68
C HIS A 580 3.86 23.73 8.41
N TYR A 581 3.07 24.53 9.12
CA TYR A 581 3.22 25.98 9.19
C TYR A 581 4.21 26.38 10.28
N PHE A 582 4.78 27.58 10.16
CA PHE A 582 5.49 28.27 11.22
C PHE A 582 4.88 29.66 11.47
N ILE A 583 5.21 30.28 12.61
CA ILE A 583 4.92 31.69 12.87
C ILE A 583 6.13 32.54 12.45
N ALA A 584 5.92 33.39 11.46
CA ALA A 584 6.92 34.32 10.95
C ALA A 584 7.26 35.42 11.97
N PRO A 585 8.39 36.15 11.81
CA PRO A 585 8.79 37.22 12.74
C PRO A 585 7.77 38.36 12.90
N ASP A 586 6.86 38.55 11.95
CA ASP A 586 5.77 39.53 12.03
C ASP A 586 4.53 39.00 12.78
N GLY A 587 4.60 37.79 13.33
CA GLY A 587 3.54 37.13 14.10
C GLY A 587 2.49 36.40 13.27
N LYS A 588 2.60 36.37 11.93
CA LYS A 588 1.63 35.68 11.05
C LYS A 588 2.08 34.27 10.70
N LYS A 589 1.12 33.40 10.37
CA LYS A 589 1.40 32.06 9.85
C LYS A 589 1.97 32.14 8.44
N ALA A 590 2.97 31.31 8.17
CA ALA A 590 3.57 31.08 6.86
C ALA A 590 4.03 29.62 6.76
N CYS A 591 4.21 29.10 5.54
CA CYS A 591 4.75 27.76 5.32
C CYS A 591 5.94 27.75 4.35
N VAL A 592 6.04 28.78 3.50
CA VAL A 592 7.12 28.93 2.53
C VAL A 592 8.29 29.69 3.14
N SER A 593 9.45 29.06 3.13
CA SER A 593 10.72 29.60 3.63
C SER A 593 11.88 29.15 2.72
N TYR A 594 13.08 28.98 3.28
CA TYR A 594 14.26 28.47 2.59
C TYR A 594 14.92 27.35 3.41
N SER A 595 15.50 26.38 2.71
CA SER A 595 16.37 25.33 3.28
C SER A 595 15.81 24.65 4.53
N THR A 596 14.58 24.12 4.46
CA THR A 596 14.10 23.26 5.54
C THR A 596 15.05 22.10 5.78
N THR A 597 15.09 21.60 7.01
CA THR A 597 16.00 20.50 7.39
C THR A 597 15.71 19.25 6.55
N MET A 598 14.45 19.03 6.16
CA MET A 598 14.08 17.92 5.29
C MET A 598 14.70 18.04 3.89
N ASP A 599 14.56 19.19 3.22
CA ASP A 599 15.17 19.43 1.91
C ASP A 599 16.68 19.15 1.95
N MET A 600 17.37 19.74 2.94
CA MET A 600 18.82 19.61 3.07
C MET A 600 19.25 18.17 3.33
N SER A 601 18.47 17.43 4.13
CA SER A 601 18.76 16.03 4.42
C SER A 601 18.57 15.15 3.17
N ILE A 602 17.47 15.31 2.44
CA ILE A 602 17.22 14.57 1.19
C ILE A 602 18.30 14.86 0.14
N ILE A 603 18.69 16.13 -0.03
CA ILE A 603 19.75 16.51 -0.98
C ILE A 603 21.07 15.80 -0.63
N ARG A 604 21.42 15.74 0.66
CA ARG A 604 22.64 15.04 1.11
C ARG A 604 22.58 13.54 0.81
N GLU A 605 21.42 12.89 1.01
CA GLU A 605 21.26 11.46 0.66
C GLU A 605 21.46 11.22 -0.84
N VAL A 606 20.75 11.97 -1.69
CA VAL A 606 20.82 11.81 -3.15
C VAL A 606 22.23 12.09 -3.67
N PHE A 607 22.88 13.15 -3.18
CA PHE A 607 24.25 13.48 -3.56
C PHE A 607 25.25 12.41 -3.13
N SER A 608 25.10 11.86 -1.92
CA SER A 608 25.95 10.78 -1.43
C SER A 608 25.76 9.51 -2.25
N ALA A 609 24.50 9.14 -2.53
CA ALA A 609 24.16 8.01 -3.39
C ALA A 609 24.78 8.12 -4.79
N VAL A 610 24.74 9.31 -5.41
CA VAL A 610 25.37 9.54 -6.73
C VAL A 610 26.89 9.42 -6.67
N ILE A 611 27.55 9.99 -5.65
CA ILE A 611 29.01 9.88 -5.50
C ILE A 611 29.40 8.40 -5.35
N LEU A 612 28.77 7.68 -4.44
CA LEU A 612 29.07 6.27 -4.17
C LEU A 612 28.82 5.41 -5.42
N SER A 613 27.69 5.60 -6.08
CA SER A 613 27.36 4.91 -7.32
C SER A 613 28.36 5.22 -8.44
N ALA A 614 28.78 6.48 -8.56
CA ALA A 614 29.76 6.89 -9.56
C ALA A 614 31.13 6.25 -9.31
N ASP A 615 31.57 6.18 -8.05
CA ASP A 615 32.83 5.55 -7.69
C ASP A 615 32.82 4.04 -8.05
N ILE A 616 31.72 3.34 -7.76
CA ILE A 616 31.53 1.93 -8.14
C ILE A 616 31.56 1.75 -9.67
N LEU A 617 30.90 2.63 -10.41
CA LEU A 617 30.76 2.51 -11.86
C LEU A 617 31.93 3.09 -12.66
N GLY A 618 32.95 3.66 -12.00
CA GLY A 618 34.08 4.34 -12.65
C GLY A 618 33.70 5.64 -13.34
N LYS A 619 32.74 6.39 -12.77
CA LYS A 619 32.18 7.65 -13.30
C LYS A 619 32.48 8.88 -12.42
N SER A 620 33.47 8.79 -11.54
CA SER A 620 33.78 9.84 -10.55
C SER A 620 34.21 11.19 -11.17
N ASP A 621 34.63 11.20 -12.43
CA ASP A 621 35.12 12.39 -13.16
C ASP A 621 34.04 13.09 -14.00
N THR A 622 32.78 12.64 -13.94
CA THR A 622 31.68 13.31 -14.64
C THR A 622 31.39 14.70 -14.06
N ASP A 623 30.94 15.64 -14.90
CA ASP A 623 30.64 17.01 -14.49
C ASP A 623 29.67 17.08 -13.31
N VAL A 624 28.59 16.28 -13.35
CA VAL A 624 27.59 16.21 -12.30
C VAL A 624 28.21 15.79 -10.95
N VAL A 625 29.09 14.78 -10.94
CA VAL A 625 29.76 14.32 -9.71
C VAL A 625 30.71 15.40 -9.16
N GLN A 626 31.42 16.10 -10.03
CA GLN A 626 32.31 17.20 -9.62
C GLN A 626 31.52 18.39 -9.06
N ARG A 627 30.38 18.73 -9.67
CA ARG A 627 29.44 19.75 -9.16
C ARG A 627 28.88 19.35 -7.81
N ILE A 628 28.49 18.08 -7.62
CA ILE A 628 28.03 17.55 -6.33
C ILE A 628 29.13 17.66 -5.27
N LYS A 629 30.36 17.20 -5.55
CA LYS A 629 31.50 17.29 -4.63
C LYS A 629 31.80 18.73 -4.20
N LYS A 630 31.58 19.70 -5.09
CA LYS A 630 31.69 21.14 -4.78
C LYS A 630 30.49 21.68 -3.99
N ALA A 631 29.28 21.20 -4.25
CA ALA A 631 28.06 21.70 -3.61
C ALA A 631 27.87 21.16 -2.18
N LEU A 632 28.11 19.87 -1.96
CA LEU A 632 27.86 19.16 -0.69
C LEU A 632 28.44 19.82 0.58
N PRO A 633 29.71 20.28 0.62
CA PRO A 633 30.25 20.96 1.80
C PRO A 633 29.65 22.35 2.03
N ASN A 634 29.01 22.94 1.01
CA ASN A 634 28.38 24.26 1.08
C ASN A 634 26.87 24.18 1.38
N LEU A 635 26.32 23.00 1.68
CA LEU A 635 24.94 22.88 2.15
C LEU A 635 24.84 23.28 3.64
N PRO A 636 23.79 23.99 4.06
CA PRO A 636 23.52 24.30 5.46
C PRO A 636 23.56 23.07 6.38
N PRO A 637 24.26 23.12 7.53
CA PRO A 637 24.25 22.02 8.48
C PRO A 637 22.92 21.93 9.22
N VAL A 638 22.59 20.73 9.72
CA VAL A 638 21.48 20.52 10.66
C VAL A 638 21.80 21.28 11.97
N LYS A 639 20.81 21.98 12.52
CA LYS A 639 20.97 22.80 13.73
C LYS A 639 20.02 22.36 14.83
N VAL A 640 20.46 22.62 16.07
CA VAL A 640 19.66 22.42 17.27
C VAL A 640 19.05 23.76 17.67
N ALA A 641 17.74 23.76 17.90
CA ALA A 641 16.94 24.91 18.32
C ALA A 641 17.24 25.28 19.78
N ARG A 642 16.76 26.45 20.23
CA ARG A 642 16.97 26.92 21.61
C ARG A 642 16.35 26.02 22.67
N ASP A 643 15.29 25.29 22.32
CA ASP A 643 14.60 24.33 23.19
C ASP A 643 15.25 22.93 23.17
N GLY A 644 16.37 22.77 22.47
CA GLY A 644 17.11 21.51 22.38
C GLY A 644 16.56 20.51 21.36
N THR A 645 15.59 20.90 20.53
CA THR A 645 15.06 20.08 19.42
C THR A 645 15.84 20.28 18.13
N ILE A 646 15.68 19.40 17.13
CA ILE A 646 16.16 19.67 15.78
C ILE A 646 15.34 20.82 15.18
N MET A 647 16.01 21.83 14.64
CA MET A 647 15.33 22.90 13.92
C MET A 647 14.62 22.34 12.68
N GLU A 648 13.32 22.57 12.55
CA GLU A 648 12.56 22.13 11.38
C GLU A 648 12.81 23.01 10.14
N TRP A 649 12.97 24.31 10.37
CA TRP A 649 13.29 25.31 9.35
C TRP A 649 14.71 25.85 9.53
N ALA A 650 15.24 26.57 8.53
CA ALA A 650 16.57 27.19 8.61
C ALA A 650 16.71 28.24 9.75
N GLN A 651 15.58 28.74 10.25
CA GLN A 651 15.46 29.64 11.40
C GLN A 651 14.61 29.01 12.50
N ASP A 652 14.89 29.42 13.74
CA ASP A 652 14.20 28.96 14.94
C ASP A 652 12.84 29.67 15.07
N PHE A 653 11.94 29.38 14.12
CA PHE A 653 10.59 29.93 14.10
C PHE A 653 9.72 29.30 15.19
N GLN A 654 8.71 30.05 15.64
CA GLN A 654 7.73 29.50 16.57
C GLN A 654 6.83 28.49 15.86
N ASP A 655 6.62 27.36 16.54
CA ASP A 655 5.79 26.25 16.10
C ASP A 655 4.30 26.48 16.49
N PRO A 656 3.37 26.60 15.52
CA PRO A 656 1.95 26.80 15.78
C PRO A 656 1.17 25.51 16.07
N GLU A 657 1.75 24.33 15.81
CA GLU A 657 1.13 23.01 15.99
C GLU A 657 2.18 22.03 16.54
N VAL A 658 2.52 22.18 17.82
CA VAL A 658 3.61 21.44 18.47
C VAL A 658 3.47 19.91 18.33
N HIS A 659 2.24 19.40 18.26
CA HIS A 659 1.92 17.98 18.07
C HIS A 659 1.62 17.62 16.60
N HIS A 660 2.16 18.36 15.64
CA HIS A 660 1.95 18.08 14.22
C HIS A 660 2.34 16.64 13.88
N ARG A 661 1.52 16.01 13.04
CA ARG A 661 1.65 14.59 12.66
C ARG A 661 2.92 14.27 11.86
N HIS A 662 3.44 15.22 11.07
CA HIS A 662 4.70 15.02 10.37
C HIS A 662 5.90 15.29 11.27
N VAL A 663 6.95 14.51 11.04
CA VAL A 663 8.28 14.64 11.65
C VAL A 663 9.35 14.79 10.58
N SER A 664 9.01 15.51 9.50
CA SER A 664 9.78 15.71 8.26
C SER A 664 11.25 16.09 8.47
N HIS A 665 11.53 16.95 9.44
CA HIS A 665 12.89 17.36 9.80
C HIS A 665 13.74 16.26 10.47
N LEU A 666 13.14 15.12 10.79
CA LEU A 666 13.81 13.93 11.34
C LEU A 666 14.12 12.89 10.25
N PHE A 667 13.78 13.16 8.98
CA PHE A 667 14.10 12.31 7.83
C PHE A 667 15.55 11.82 7.85
N GLY A 668 16.51 12.68 8.20
CA GLY A 668 17.93 12.32 8.20
C GLY A 668 18.32 11.21 9.18
N LEU A 669 17.49 10.92 10.20
CA LEU A 669 17.67 9.74 11.06
C LEU A 669 16.99 8.51 10.48
N TYR A 670 15.78 8.68 9.93
CA TYR A 670 15.07 7.63 9.21
C TYR A 670 13.98 8.23 8.30
N PRO A 671 13.89 7.79 7.02
CA PRO A 671 14.68 6.72 6.39
C PRO A 671 16.03 7.16 5.80
N GLY A 672 16.46 8.41 6.03
CA GLY A 672 17.81 8.86 5.70
C GLY A 672 18.87 8.32 6.65
N HIS A 673 20.13 8.59 6.32
CA HIS A 673 21.33 8.11 7.01
C HIS A 673 22.28 9.25 7.43
N THR A 674 21.91 10.50 7.17
CA THR A 674 22.66 11.71 7.54
C THR A 674 22.77 11.96 9.06
N MET A 675 21.97 11.28 9.87
CA MET A 675 22.06 11.28 11.34
C MET A 675 22.08 9.84 11.87
N SER A 676 23.02 9.54 12.77
CA SER A 676 23.11 8.23 13.45
C SER A 676 23.70 8.38 14.85
N LEU A 677 23.45 7.41 15.72
CA LEU A 677 24.00 7.40 17.08
C LEU A 677 25.54 7.33 17.07
N GLU A 678 26.10 6.66 16.08
CA GLU A 678 27.54 6.45 15.91
C GLU A 678 28.25 7.72 15.44
N GLN A 679 27.65 8.45 14.48
CA GLN A 679 28.32 9.59 13.83
C GLN A 679 27.90 10.94 14.40
N THR A 680 26.66 11.08 14.85
CA THR A 680 26.07 12.36 15.27
C THR A 680 25.27 12.25 16.59
N PRO A 681 25.87 11.78 17.70
CA PRO A 681 25.14 11.51 18.94
C PRO A 681 24.43 12.74 19.52
N ASP A 682 25.02 13.93 19.39
CA ASP A 682 24.40 15.19 19.85
C ASP A 682 23.15 15.55 19.05
N LEU A 683 23.13 15.28 17.74
CA LEU A 683 21.93 15.45 16.92
C LEU A 683 20.86 14.41 17.29
N CYS A 684 21.23 13.16 17.54
CA CYS A 684 20.29 12.12 17.98
C CYS A 684 19.63 12.47 19.32
N LYS A 685 20.35 13.13 20.24
CA LYS A 685 19.75 13.69 21.46
C LYS A 685 18.69 14.76 21.14
N ALA A 686 18.95 15.64 20.18
CA ALA A 686 17.99 16.63 19.72
C ALA A 686 16.81 16.01 18.96
N VAL A 687 17.02 14.92 18.22
CA VAL A 687 15.96 14.13 17.58
C VAL A 687 15.02 13.54 18.64
N ALA A 688 15.56 12.96 19.70
CA ALA A 688 14.76 12.45 20.82
C ALA A 688 13.91 13.58 21.45
N ASN A 689 14.48 14.76 21.66
CA ASN A 689 13.74 15.93 22.14
C ASN A 689 12.64 16.37 21.17
N SER A 690 12.89 16.35 19.85
CA SER A 690 11.86 16.63 18.84
C SER A 690 10.70 15.63 18.93
N LEU A 691 10.98 14.34 19.12
CA LEU A 691 9.95 13.30 19.28
C LEU A 691 9.14 13.50 20.57
N TYR A 692 9.80 13.82 21.69
CA TYR A 692 9.10 14.16 22.94
C TYR A 692 8.19 15.37 22.76
N LYS A 693 8.65 16.40 22.05
CA LYS A 693 7.88 17.61 21.75
C LYS A 693 6.66 17.30 20.86
N ARG A 694 6.84 16.51 19.81
CA ARG A 694 5.77 16.09 18.89
C ARG A 694 4.75 15.18 19.58
N GLY A 695 5.17 14.38 20.56
CA GLY A 695 4.29 13.49 21.31
C GLY A 695 3.94 12.22 20.53
N ASN A 696 3.09 11.39 21.15
CA ASN A 696 2.83 10.01 20.72
C ASN A 696 1.62 9.86 19.79
N GLU A 697 0.78 10.88 19.69
CA GLU A 697 -0.48 10.84 18.93
C GLU A 697 -0.25 11.08 17.43
N GLY A 698 -1.20 10.63 16.61
CA GLY A 698 -1.19 10.84 15.18
C GLY A 698 -1.92 9.73 14.40
N PRO A 699 -2.08 9.91 13.09
CA PRO A 699 -2.57 8.85 12.21
C PRO A 699 -1.61 7.67 12.19
N GLY A 700 -2.06 6.50 11.71
CA GLY A 700 -1.26 5.28 11.69
C GLY A 700 0.15 5.47 11.14
N TRP A 701 0.32 6.19 10.02
CA TRP A 701 1.64 6.39 9.40
C TRP A 701 2.57 7.24 10.28
N SER A 702 2.01 8.18 11.04
CA SER A 702 2.78 9.03 11.96
C SER A 702 3.28 8.19 13.14
N THR A 703 2.41 7.36 13.70
CA THR A 703 2.75 6.40 14.76
C THR A 703 3.85 5.45 14.30
N SER A 704 3.76 4.95 13.07
CA SER A 704 4.73 4.00 12.48
C SER A 704 6.07 4.67 12.17
N TRP A 705 6.07 5.91 11.64
CA TRP A 705 7.32 6.65 11.44
C TRP A 705 8.01 6.98 12.77
N LYS A 706 7.24 7.39 13.80
CA LYS A 706 7.78 7.61 15.16
C LYS A 706 8.33 6.32 15.76
N MET A 707 7.67 5.17 15.52
CA MET A 707 8.15 3.85 15.94
C MET A 707 9.54 3.55 15.36
N ALA A 708 9.71 3.73 14.05
CA ALA A 708 10.99 3.55 13.38
C ALA A 708 12.06 4.53 13.91
N LEU A 709 11.73 5.81 14.08
CA LEU A 709 12.68 6.79 14.64
C LEU A 709 13.12 6.42 16.07
N TRP A 710 12.20 5.98 16.94
CA TRP A 710 12.56 5.50 18.28
C TRP A 710 13.42 4.23 18.24
N ALA A 711 13.16 3.32 17.29
CA ALA A 711 14.00 2.14 17.08
C ALA A 711 15.42 2.54 16.66
N HIS A 712 15.58 3.50 15.74
CA HIS A 712 16.89 4.04 15.32
C HIS A 712 17.61 4.83 16.42
N LEU A 713 16.90 5.28 17.46
CA LEU A 713 17.48 5.85 18.68
C LEU A 713 17.82 4.78 19.75
N HIS A 714 17.62 3.49 19.45
CA HIS A 714 17.75 2.38 20.39
C HIS A 714 16.89 2.56 21.67
N ASN A 715 15.73 3.23 21.54
CA ASN A 715 14.78 3.44 22.64
C ASN A 715 13.60 2.47 22.52
N SER A 716 13.82 1.23 22.94
CA SER A 716 12.83 0.15 22.85
C SER A 716 11.53 0.49 23.58
N ASP A 717 11.60 1.19 24.71
CA ASP A 717 10.42 1.54 25.51
C ASP A 717 9.47 2.47 24.74
N HIS A 718 10.00 3.47 24.03
CA HIS A 718 9.17 4.36 23.22
C HIS A 718 8.73 3.74 21.90
N ALA A 719 9.60 2.94 21.26
CA ALA A 719 9.20 2.17 20.09
C ALA A 719 8.02 1.24 20.42
N TYR A 720 8.07 0.54 21.56
CA TYR A 720 6.99 -0.34 22.01
C TYR A 720 5.71 0.43 22.38
N LYS A 721 5.81 1.64 22.95
CA LYS A 721 4.64 2.52 23.14
C LYS A 721 3.93 2.84 21.83
N MET A 722 4.66 2.97 20.72
CA MET A 722 4.02 3.18 19.40
C MET A 722 3.27 1.93 18.94
N ILE A 723 3.78 0.72 19.23
CA ILE A 723 3.06 -0.53 18.98
C ILE A 723 1.75 -0.58 19.77
N LEU A 724 1.78 -0.25 21.07
CA LEU A 724 0.58 -0.18 21.92
C LEU A 724 -0.43 0.87 21.42
N GLN A 725 0.05 1.97 20.85
CA GLN A 725 -0.81 3.00 20.25
C GLN A 725 -1.45 2.51 18.96
N LEU A 726 -0.66 1.92 18.06
CA LEU A 726 -1.11 1.42 16.76
C LEU A 726 -2.12 0.28 16.90
N ILE A 727 -1.93 -0.63 17.85
CA ILE A 727 -2.87 -1.74 18.10
C ILE A 727 -3.99 -1.25 19.03
N THR A 728 -4.80 -0.34 18.49
CA THR A 728 -6.05 0.16 19.08
C THR A 728 -7.15 -0.01 18.04
N LEU A 729 -8.30 -0.58 18.43
CA LEU A 729 -9.42 -0.77 17.49
C LEU A 729 -10.02 0.57 17.07
N VAL A 730 -10.17 0.78 15.76
CA VAL A 730 -10.90 1.92 15.18
C VAL A 730 -12.31 1.48 14.79
N ASP A 731 -13.31 2.24 15.21
CA ASP A 731 -14.70 2.05 14.85
C ASP A 731 -15.00 2.75 13.51
N PRO A 732 -15.35 2.00 12.44
CA PRO A 732 -15.66 2.59 11.13
C PRO A 732 -16.92 3.48 11.12
N GLU A 733 -17.79 3.43 12.14
CA GLU A 733 -18.93 4.35 12.27
C GLU A 733 -18.59 5.66 13.00
N HIS A 734 -17.51 5.67 13.80
CA HIS A 734 -17.17 6.78 14.70
C HIS A 734 -15.68 7.13 14.60
N GLU A 735 -15.19 7.30 13.37
CA GLU A 735 -13.81 7.67 13.10
C GLU A 735 -13.48 9.07 13.64
N VAL A 736 -12.42 9.16 14.44
CA VAL A 736 -11.89 10.44 14.92
C VAL A 736 -10.71 10.86 14.05
N SER A 737 -10.76 12.08 13.52
CA SER A 737 -9.75 12.60 12.59
C SER A 737 -8.35 12.53 13.18
N ARG A 738 -7.42 11.88 12.46
CA ARG A 738 -6.00 11.70 12.82
C ARG A 738 -5.74 10.83 14.06
N GLU A 739 -6.72 10.08 14.54
CA GLU A 739 -6.52 9.05 15.57
C GLU A 739 -6.28 7.69 14.91
N GLY A 740 -5.01 7.34 14.72
CA GLY A 740 -4.63 6.07 14.09
C GLY A 740 -5.02 4.83 14.91
N GLY A 741 -4.91 3.67 14.28
CA GLY A 741 -5.20 2.39 14.89
C GLY A 741 -5.36 1.28 13.85
N LEU A 742 -6.01 0.18 14.24
CA LEU A 742 -6.36 -0.94 13.37
C LEU A 742 -7.87 -1.11 13.27
N TYR A 743 -8.37 -1.43 12.08
CA TYR A 743 -9.71 -1.98 11.93
C TYR A 743 -9.73 -3.49 12.21
N SER A 744 -10.93 -4.08 12.20
CA SER A 744 -11.15 -5.50 12.53
C SER A 744 -10.41 -6.47 11.59
N ASN A 745 -10.14 -6.06 10.34
CA ASN A 745 -9.36 -6.83 9.36
C ASN A 745 -7.85 -6.57 9.38
N LEU A 746 -7.33 -5.86 10.40
CA LEU A 746 -5.95 -5.39 10.56
C LEU A 746 -5.49 -4.29 9.58
N PHE A 747 -6.36 -3.73 8.74
CA PHE A 747 -6.02 -2.51 8.02
C PHE A 747 -5.77 -1.35 8.99
N THR A 748 -4.75 -0.56 8.69
CA THR A 748 -4.43 0.63 9.48
C THR A 748 -5.33 1.81 9.13
N ALA A 749 -5.59 2.63 10.15
CA ALA A 749 -6.38 3.83 10.02
C ALA A 749 -5.50 5.08 10.00
N HIS A 750 -5.80 6.00 9.09
CA HIS A 750 -5.46 7.41 9.26
C HIS A 750 -6.29 8.05 10.38
N PRO A 751 -7.62 7.81 10.53
CA PRO A 751 -8.64 7.30 9.58
C PRO A 751 -8.98 8.29 8.45
N PRO A 752 -9.56 7.80 7.33
CA PRO A 752 -10.02 6.42 7.07
C PRO A 752 -8.88 5.44 6.73
N PHE A 753 -9.18 4.25 6.19
CA PHE A 753 -8.17 3.26 5.75
C PHE A 753 -7.07 3.90 4.90
N GLN A 754 -5.83 3.71 5.36
CA GLN A 754 -4.58 4.03 4.67
C GLN A 754 -3.60 2.89 4.94
N ILE A 755 -2.97 2.36 3.89
CA ILE A 755 -2.16 1.14 3.98
C ILE A 755 -0.72 1.40 4.48
N ASP A 756 -0.26 2.64 4.39
CA ASP A 756 1.10 3.06 4.72
C ASP A 756 1.59 2.52 6.07
N ALA A 757 0.78 2.64 7.12
CA ALA A 757 1.12 2.17 8.46
C ALA A 757 1.08 0.64 8.65
N ASN A 758 0.47 -0.12 7.72
CA ASN A 758 0.65 -1.56 7.71
C ASN A 758 2.08 -1.93 7.23
N PHE A 759 2.69 -1.06 6.43
CA PHE A 759 4.04 -1.25 5.87
C PHE A 759 5.14 -0.66 6.74
N GLY A 760 4.90 0.51 7.34
CA GLY A 760 5.82 1.17 8.28
C GLY A 760 5.92 0.44 9.61
#